data_AF-A0A3C1JCB5-F1
#
_entry.id   AF-A0A3C1JCB5-F1
#
_cell.length_a   1.000
_cell.length_b   1.000
_cell.length_c   1.000
_cell.angle_alpha   90.00
_cell.angle_beta   90.00
_cell.angle_gamma   90.00
#
_symmetry.space_group_name_H-M   'P 1'
#
loop_
_entity.id
_entity.type
_entity.pdbx_description
1 polymer ?
#
loop_
_entity_poly.entity_id
_entity_poly.type
_entity_poly.pdbx_seq_one_letter_code
_entity_poly.pdbx_strand_id
1 'polypeptide(L)'
;MLHRNALAALLALAAAAPAAGGTAASIFYFDHSYRITSGLSESVEEVIKSSASLKLEKVLTELTYTNGDTFLLEGPEDLNARELNATTSYALTEEADAIDGAFSIALPPPGLAETTAAALRENLSPYREVEVRRVQLLRGVSPAGIRFRALRAPWRAAKPLWEPTLRSRLLASAGERLDEFAVFSIPTGLDGINRRMVEEGADKRTAVMLSLGAGGTLAGAVMKAGPARTFEYMRAAGTDIAALEPEDLSNFKTWARAGLLKVSTAAPEFICTNLRITDPELAGLVKPYAVREIGGIRTGFISLVRAHAPAELAGSPFEVWDPRDEKALYRVIDQLRAGEKVKAVVAVSFLKSGELGWLLNFSGIDVLIGPKAWDTESGRSTRVVLRGWEKETHTGPALTVFPDAGGAGVIRLERGPKGSLAALESTPPPEDGREPVFYREQLYMKERIASYFMGSGDSVLPDLRARGGYTIHSFFNLAAALLRRQYAAEAAIVRVKPFSSRVPGEIPSSMVRTWLGPDEPMALALVPGFHLSELLRSAVPEGSDAEAYLGAEYLAVSGLDKSGRLGGLPIVPSETYLTALPAGLTEGKPFVKVLKRPEGAAETLHGAVLGALQEIKDTTPSRLAWEEAVLEAARNVTPPRSVWRLNLRNLSAQMVDTGVRAPGGYDQVNESRISAADQTQMQGSARLFSEFYSESFRLDVGVSADYGKTVLRPKDQPRLTTESVDQLIYSGELVYRWRKFDGRLGKLVAGPYASAAYDTEFARSGDLPLRKVLRGGAGLKLFEGAALQELYAGLSTEQVYTYLPARTKHALETGFRLEMPLPGTALRLSADGNYRLFARSRYDTAADLKERLELNLRLSTRLYGDVMISPFLNFFLASGKKLPGSATNLTTGFALEYSRLFKLKR
;
A
#
# COMPACT_ATOMS: atom_id res chain seq x y z
N MET A 1 -63.49 -11.04 -46.13
CA MET A 1 -63.68 -9.75 -45.42
C MET A 1 -64.28 -9.88 -44.01
N LEU A 2 -64.51 -11.08 -43.45
CA LEU A 2 -65.12 -11.25 -42.11
C LEU A 2 -64.15 -11.72 -40.99
N HIS A 3 -62.85 -11.85 -41.26
CA HIS A 3 -61.85 -12.27 -40.26
C HIS A 3 -60.84 -11.19 -39.84
N ARG A 4 -60.83 -10.02 -40.49
CA ARG A 4 -59.90 -8.92 -40.14
C ARG A 4 -60.46 -7.95 -39.08
N ASN A 5 -61.78 -7.89 -38.91
CA ASN A 5 -62.41 -6.94 -37.98
C ASN A 5 -62.60 -7.50 -36.56
N ALA A 6 -62.56 -8.83 -36.38
CA ALA A 6 -62.65 -9.45 -35.05
C ALA A 6 -61.33 -9.34 -34.26
N LEU A 7 -60.18 -9.42 -34.95
CA LEU A 7 -58.86 -9.32 -34.31
C LEU A 7 -58.52 -7.88 -33.87
N ALA A 8 -58.95 -6.88 -34.65
CA ALA A 8 -58.79 -5.46 -34.29
C ALA A 8 -59.69 -5.05 -33.11
N ALA A 9 -60.90 -5.62 -33.00
CA ALA A 9 -61.78 -5.38 -31.85
C ALA A 9 -61.28 -6.08 -30.57
N LEU A 10 -60.68 -7.28 -30.66
CA LEU A 10 -60.08 -7.98 -29.52
C LEU A 10 -58.76 -7.35 -29.05
N LEU A 11 -57.96 -6.77 -29.94
CA LEU A 11 -56.75 -6.01 -29.58
C LEU A 11 -57.07 -4.60 -29.03
N ALA A 12 -58.17 -3.97 -29.46
CA ALA A 12 -58.63 -2.70 -28.90
C ALA A 12 -59.31 -2.84 -27.51
N LEU A 13 -59.92 -4.01 -27.22
CA LEU A 13 -60.50 -4.30 -25.90
C LEU A 13 -59.48 -4.78 -24.85
N ALA A 14 -58.25 -5.13 -25.25
CA ALA A 14 -57.15 -5.42 -24.32
C ALA A 14 -56.32 -4.17 -23.94
N ALA A 15 -56.53 -3.03 -24.62
CA ALA A 15 -55.77 -1.79 -24.42
C ALA A 15 -56.57 -0.66 -23.74
N ALA A 16 -57.80 -0.92 -23.29
CA ALA A 16 -58.63 0.11 -22.65
C ALA A 16 -59.51 -0.48 -21.55
N ALA A 17 -58.89 -1.05 -20.51
CA ALA A 17 -59.48 -1.02 -19.18
C ALA A 17 -58.83 0.15 -18.44
N PRO A 18 -59.57 1.21 -18.06
CA PRO A 18 -59.02 2.20 -17.15
C PRO A 18 -58.75 1.46 -15.84
N ALA A 19 -57.47 1.36 -15.46
CA ALA A 19 -57.10 0.99 -14.11
C ALA A 19 -57.85 1.95 -13.19
N ALA A 20 -58.82 1.41 -12.44
CA ALA A 20 -59.57 2.16 -11.44
C ALA A 20 -58.56 2.88 -10.54
N GLY A 21 -58.72 4.19 -10.39
CA GLY A 21 -57.76 5.10 -9.78
C GLY A 21 -57.43 4.79 -8.32
N GLY A 22 -56.48 3.87 -8.11
CA GLY A 22 -55.64 3.84 -6.93
C GLY A 22 -54.40 4.66 -7.21
N THR A 23 -54.13 5.69 -6.40
CA THR A 23 -52.87 6.44 -6.43
C THR A 23 -51.69 5.46 -6.33
N ALA A 24 -51.00 5.23 -7.45
CA ALA A 24 -49.81 4.38 -7.49
C ALA A 24 -48.70 5.03 -6.65
N ALA A 25 -48.06 4.25 -5.77
CA ALA A 25 -46.94 4.74 -4.98
C ALA A 25 -45.64 4.59 -5.79
N SER A 26 -44.85 5.64 -5.89
CA SER A 26 -43.63 5.66 -6.70
C SER A 26 -42.39 5.83 -5.84
N ILE A 27 -41.39 4.97 -6.03
CA ILE A 27 -40.06 5.11 -5.44
C ILE A 27 -39.13 5.47 -6.60
N PHE A 28 -38.70 6.72 -6.63
CA PHE A 28 -37.71 7.20 -7.58
C PHE A 28 -36.33 6.95 -6.99
N TYR A 29 -35.51 6.13 -7.66
CA TYR A 29 -34.15 5.85 -7.21
C TYR A 29 -33.10 6.50 -8.11
N PHE A 30 -32.03 6.91 -7.44
CA PHE A 30 -30.89 7.72 -7.83
C PHE A 30 -29.48 7.24 -7.58
N ASP A 31 -28.51 7.43 -8.47
CA ASP A 31 -27.10 7.26 -8.11
C ASP A 31 -26.29 8.53 -8.41
N HIS A 32 -25.28 8.77 -7.58
CA HIS A 32 -24.33 9.87 -7.68
C HIS A 32 -22.96 9.42 -8.22
N SER A 33 -22.80 8.15 -8.57
CA SER A 33 -21.54 7.64 -9.12
C SER A 33 -21.31 8.14 -10.54
N TYR A 34 -20.04 8.42 -10.86
CA TYR A 34 -19.58 8.79 -12.19
C TYR A 34 -18.51 7.82 -12.67
N ARG A 35 -18.61 7.36 -13.92
CA ARG A 35 -17.62 6.47 -14.52
C ARG A 35 -17.42 6.81 -15.98
N ILE A 36 -16.15 6.86 -16.37
CA ILE A 36 -15.74 6.86 -17.77
C ILE A 36 -15.04 5.53 -18.02
N THR A 37 -15.57 4.72 -18.94
CA THR A 37 -14.96 3.46 -19.33
C THR A 37 -14.31 3.58 -20.69
N SER A 38 -13.04 3.19 -20.81
CA SER A 38 -12.27 3.05 -22.06
C SER A 38 -12.69 1.79 -22.84
N GLY A 39 -14.00 1.64 -23.08
CA GLY A 39 -14.63 0.37 -23.47
C GLY A 39 -14.09 -0.29 -24.73
N LEU A 40 -13.98 0.47 -25.83
CA LEU A 40 -13.41 -0.01 -27.11
C LEU A 40 -11.92 0.28 -27.24
N SER A 41 -11.34 1.23 -26.49
CA SER A 41 -9.96 1.67 -26.72
C SER A 41 -8.96 0.53 -26.57
N GLU A 42 -9.11 -0.30 -25.53
CA GLU A 42 -8.25 -1.47 -25.30
C GLU A 42 -8.41 -2.53 -26.40
N SER A 43 -9.66 -2.79 -26.82
CA SER A 43 -9.95 -3.78 -27.84
C SER A 43 -9.47 -3.35 -29.23
N VAL A 44 -9.58 -2.06 -29.57
CA VAL A 44 -9.03 -1.50 -30.82
C VAL A 44 -7.51 -1.58 -30.80
N GLU A 45 -6.88 -1.30 -29.66
CA GLU A 45 -5.42 -1.45 -29.50
C GLU A 45 -4.96 -2.90 -29.75
N GLU A 46 -5.67 -3.87 -29.19
CA GLU A 46 -5.38 -5.29 -29.36
C GLU A 46 -5.57 -5.73 -30.82
N VAL A 47 -6.62 -5.25 -31.49
CA VAL A 47 -6.83 -5.46 -32.92
C VAL A 47 -5.65 -4.89 -33.73
N ILE A 48 -5.20 -3.66 -33.45
CA ILE A 48 -4.03 -3.07 -34.13
C ILE A 48 -2.77 -3.91 -33.89
N LYS A 49 -2.51 -4.34 -32.64
CA LYS A 49 -1.33 -5.16 -32.30
C LYS A 49 -1.35 -6.54 -32.94
N SER A 50 -2.53 -7.12 -33.12
CA SER A 50 -2.72 -8.43 -33.76
C SER A 50 -2.68 -8.36 -35.30
N SER A 51 -2.76 -7.16 -35.86
CA SER A 51 -2.72 -6.94 -37.31
C SER A 51 -1.31 -7.18 -37.86
N ALA A 52 -1.24 -7.89 -38.98
CA ALA A 52 0.01 -8.04 -39.74
C ALA A 52 0.38 -6.77 -40.54
N SER A 53 -0.58 -5.85 -40.76
CA SER A 53 -0.41 -4.68 -41.62
C SER A 53 -0.29 -3.35 -40.87
N LEU A 54 -0.60 -3.33 -39.56
CA LEU A 54 -0.55 -2.14 -38.72
C LEU A 54 0.44 -2.35 -37.58
N LYS A 55 1.24 -1.33 -37.28
CA LYS A 55 2.11 -1.31 -36.10
C LYS A 55 1.71 -0.16 -35.20
N LEU A 56 1.33 -0.47 -33.96
CA LEU A 56 1.00 0.55 -32.96
C LEU A 56 2.27 1.33 -32.57
N GLU A 57 2.26 2.64 -32.77
CA GLU A 57 3.38 3.54 -32.43
C GLU A 57 3.14 4.28 -31.11
N LYS A 58 1.91 4.76 -30.89
CA LYS A 58 1.58 5.55 -29.69
C LYS A 58 0.10 5.44 -29.32
N VAL A 59 -0.17 5.49 -28.02
CA VAL A 59 -1.51 5.65 -27.46
C VAL A 59 -1.51 6.87 -26.55
N LEU A 60 -2.41 7.80 -26.81
CA LEU A 60 -2.65 9.00 -26.02
C LEU A 60 -4.09 9.00 -25.55
N THR A 61 -4.36 9.40 -24.31
CA THR A 61 -5.72 9.65 -23.85
C THR A 61 -5.81 11.06 -23.30
N GLU A 62 -6.79 11.82 -23.77
CA GLU A 62 -6.98 13.23 -23.45
C GLU A 62 -8.43 13.51 -23.06
N LEU A 63 -8.61 14.57 -22.26
CA LEU A 63 -9.92 15.10 -21.92
C LEU A 63 -10.46 15.90 -23.12
N THR A 64 -11.69 15.60 -23.53
CA THR A 64 -12.44 16.31 -24.58
C THR A 64 -13.89 16.45 -24.13
N TYR A 65 -14.80 16.81 -25.05
CA TYR A 65 -16.22 16.99 -24.75
C TYR A 65 -17.13 16.21 -25.70
N THR A 66 -18.33 15.89 -25.23
CA THR A 66 -19.44 15.34 -26.02
C THR A 66 -20.77 15.85 -25.50
N ASN A 67 -21.79 15.99 -26.34
CA ASN A 67 -23.18 16.15 -25.89
C ASN A 67 -23.98 14.86 -26.11
N GLY A 68 -23.36 13.68 -26.14
CA GLY A 68 -24.02 12.39 -26.33
C GLY A 68 -24.16 11.94 -27.79
N ASP A 69 -24.57 12.83 -28.70
CA ASP A 69 -24.64 12.54 -30.15
C ASP A 69 -23.44 13.11 -30.91
N THR A 70 -22.84 14.20 -30.43
CA THR A 70 -21.73 14.90 -31.06
C THR A 70 -20.51 14.87 -30.14
N PHE A 71 -19.33 14.65 -30.70
CA PHE A 71 -18.06 14.46 -30.00
C PHE A 71 -17.01 15.41 -30.58
N LEU A 72 -16.26 16.10 -29.73
CA LEU A 72 -15.22 17.04 -30.16
C LEU A 72 -14.01 16.24 -30.64
N LEU A 73 -13.75 16.31 -31.95
CA LEU A 73 -12.67 15.59 -32.62
C LEU A 73 -11.36 16.37 -32.56
N GLU A 74 -11.37 17.65 -32.91
CA GLU A 74 -10.17 18.50 -32.87
C GLU A 74 -10.56 19.91 -32.47
N GLY A 75 -9.82 20.53 -31.55
CA GLY A 75 -10.00 21.91 -31.14
C GLY A 75 -8.76 22.44 -30.41
N PRO A 76 -8.54 23.77 -30.41
CA PRO A 76 -7.47 24.39 -29.63
C PRO A 76 -7.76 24.37 -28.12
N GLU A 77 -6.73 24.56 -27.29
CA GLU A 77 -6.82 24.46 -25.81
C GLU A 77 -7.79 25.45 -25.17
N ASP A 78 -8.06 26.59 -25.82
CA ASP A 78 -9.00 27.61 -25.35
C ASP A 78 -10.48 27.24 -25.59
N LEU A 79 -10.75 26.19 -26.38
CA LEU A 79 -12.09 25.67 -26.61
C LEU A 79 -12.62 24.93 -25.38
N ASN A 80 -13.66 25.48 -24.77
CA ASN A 80 -14.28 24.95 -23.55
C ASN A 80 -15.76 24.61 -23.77
N ALA A 81 -16.38 23.95 -22.78
CA ALA A 81 -17.78 23.56 -22.83
C ALA A 81 -18.74 24.74 -23.07
N ARG A 82 -18.42 25.95 -22.58
CA ARG A 82 -19.27 27.14 -22.77
C ARG A 82 -19.31 27.57 -24.23
N GLU A 83 -18.16 27.60 -24.90
CA GLU A 83 -18.06 27.90 -26.34
C GLU A 83 -18.79 26.85 -27.18
N LEU A 84 -18.63 25.57 -26.84
CA LEU A 84 -19.32 24.46 -27.51
C LEU A 84 -20.84 24.54 -27.36
N ASN A 85 -21.34 24.82 -26.15
CA ASN A 85 -22.76 24.98 -25.87
C ASN A 85 -23.39 26.18 -26.58
N ALA A 86 -22.60 27.23 -26.85
CA ALA A 86 -23.06 28.41 -27.58
C ALA A 86 -22.97 28.25 -29.11
N THR A 87 -22.31 27.20 -29.59
CA THR A 87 -22.16 26.92 -31.03
C THR A 87 -23.41 26.21 -31.56
N THR A 88 -24.17 26.88 -32.42
CA THR A 88 -25.41 26.33 -33.02
C THR A 88 -25.27 25.94 -34.48
N SER A 89 -24.21 26.41 -35.17
CA SER A 89 -23.99 26.17 -36.60
C SER A 89 -22.81 25.23 -36.83
N TYR A 90 -23.06 24.17 -37.60
CA TYR A 90 -22.06 23.20 -38.03
C TYR A 90 -22.15 23.01 -39.55
N ALA A 91 -20.99 22.96 -40.21
CA ALA A 91 -20.90 22.61 -41.62
C ALA A 91 -20.51 21.14 -41.76
N LEU A 92 -21.33 20.35 -42.46
CA LEU A 92 -20.95 18.98 -42.85
C LEU A 92 -19.72 19.05 -43.77
N THR A 93 -18.67 18.32 -43.40
CA THR A 93 -17.44 18.25 -44.19
C THR A 93 -17.40 16.96 -44.99
N GLU A 94 -17.66 15.83 -44.33
CA GLU A 94 -17.64 14.49 -44.94
C GLU A 94 -18.49 13.52 -44.10
N GLU A 95 -18.82 12.36 -44.68
CA GLU A 95 -19.37 11.23 -43.95
C GLU A 95 -18.30 10.16 -43.78
N ALA A 96 -18.31 9.47 -42.65
CA ALA A 96 -17.37 8.39 -42.35
C ALA A 96 -18.07 7.21 -41.69
N ASP A 97 -17.41 6.05 -41.70
CA ASP A 97 -17.87 4.87 -40.98
C ASP A 97 -17.19 4.82 -39.61
N ALA A 98 -18.00 4.76 -38.56
CA ALA A 98 -17.55 4.59 -37.19
C ALA A 98 -18.09 3.29 -36.62
N ILE A 99 -17.46 2.81 -35.56
CA ILE A 99 -17.82 1.60 -34.84
C ILE A 99 -18.49 2.01 -33.54
N ASP A 100 -19.75 1.60 -33.35
CA ASP A 100 -20.49 1.79 -32.11
C ASP A 100 -20.34 0.56 -31.21
N GLY A 101 -19.92 0.76 -29.97
CA GLY A 101 -19.72 -0.28 -28.96
C GLY A 101 -20.47 -0.01 -27.66
N ALA A 102 -21.68 0.54 -27.76
CA ALA A 102 -22.59 0.94 -26.67
C ALA A 102 -22.07 2.05 -25.73
N PHE A 103 -20.88 1.89 -25.15
CA PHE A 103 -20.23 2.85 -24.23
C PHE A 103 -19.02 3.57 -24.83
N SER A 104 -18.75 3.33 -26.11
CA SER A 104 -17.71 4.05 -26.83
C SER A 104 -18.01 4.07 -28.32
N ILE A 105 -17.49 5.08 -29.00
CA ILE A 105 -17.52 5.19 -30.46
C ILE A 105 -16.07 5.25 -30.95
N ALA A 106 -15.70 4.38 -31.87
CA ALA A 106 -14.40 4.42 -32.52
C ALA A 106 -14.53 4.94 -33.95
N LEU A 107 -13.74 5.95 -34.30
CA LEU A 107 -13.53 6.44 -35.65
C LEU A 107 -12.20 5.88 -36.16
N PRO A 108 -12.20 4.77 -36.91
CA PRO A 108 -11.01 4.24 -37.55
C PRO A 108 -10.66 5.04 -38.81
N PRO A 109 -9.44 4.85 -39.36
CA PRO A 109 -9.04 5.41 -40.63
C PRO A 109 -9.97 4.96 -41.78
N PRO A 110 -10.11 5.77 -42.85
CA PRO A 110 -10.96 5.44 -43.99
C PRO A 110 -10.66 4.04 -44.56
N GLY A 111 -11.71 3.23 -44.73
CA GLY A 111 -11.62 1.86 -45.27
C GLY A 111 -11.26 0.77 -44.25
N LEU A 112 -11.00 1.11 -42.98
CA LEU A 112 -10.67 0.14 -41.92
C LEU A 112 -11.82 -0.16 -40.96
N ALA A 113 -12.99 0.46 -41.12
CA ALA A 113 -14.12 0.30 -40.19
C ALA A 113 -14.65 -1.14 -40.12
N GLU A 114 -14.96 -1.75 -41.26
CA GLU A 114 -15.49 -3.12 -41.30
C GLU A 114 -14.48 -4.17 -40.86
N THR A 115 -13.22 -4.03 -41.27
CA THR A 115 -12.16 -4.97 -40.88
C THR A 115 -11.88 -4.90 -39.38
N THR A 116 -11.84 -3.69 -38.81
CA THR A 116 -11.67 -3.49 -37.37
C THR A 116 -12.89 -4.00 -36.60
N ALA A 117 -14.12 -3.71 -37.07
CA ALA A 117 -15.34 -4.19 -36.43
C ALA A 117 -15.46 -5.73 -36.44
N ALA A 118 -15.07 -6.38 -37.55
CA ALA A 118 -15.04 -7.84 -37.62
C ALA A 118 -14.08 -8.45 -36.59
N ALA A 119 -12.85 -7.93 -36.50
CA ALA A 119 -11.87 -8.38 -35.50
C ALA A 119 -12.33 -8.10 -34.05
N LEU A 120 -13.01 -6.98 -33.82
CA LEU A 120 -13.60 -6.66 -32.51
C LEU A 120 -14.69 -7.66 -32.12
N ARG A 121 -15.55 -8.08 -33.05
CA ARG A 121 -16.62 -9.07 -32.79
C ARG A 121 -16.05 -10.45 -32.43
N GLU A 122 -14.89 -10.81 -32.98
CA GLU A 122 -14.22 -12.08 -32.65
C GLU A 122 -13.57 -12.04 -31.25
N ASN A 123 -13.05 -10.89 -30.83
CA ASN A 123 -12.31 -10.73 -29.57
C ASN A 123 -13.16 -10.31 -28.37
N LEU A 124 -14.34 -9.69 -28.59
CA LEU A 124 -15.23 -9.22 -27.51
C LEU A 124 -16.21 -10.32 -27.07
N SER A 125 -16.49 -10.38 -25.76
CA SER A 125 -17.51 -11.27 -25.17
C SER A 125 -18.86 -11.12 -25.89
N PRO A 126 -19.68 -12.20 -26.03
CA PRO A 126 -20.93 -12.23 -26.82
C PRO A 126 -22.06 -11.25 -26.40
N TYR A 127 -21.83 -10.41 -25.39
CA TYR A 127 -22.81 -9.48 -24.82
C TYR A 127 -22.54 -8.01 -25.18
N ARG A 128 -21.60 -7.70 -26.09
CA ARG A 128 -21.38 -6.35 -26.62
C ARG A 128 -21.71 -6.30 -28.11
N GLU A 129 -22.77 -5.60 -28.47
CA GLU A 129 -23.09 -5.29 -29.86
C GLU A 129 -22.03 -4.32 -30.42
N VAL A 130 -21.37 -4.73 -31.50
CA VAL A 130 -20.40 -3.92 -32.25
C VAL A 130 -20.92 -3.75 -33.66
N GLU A 131 -21.32 -2.53 -33.99
CA GLU A 131 -21.93 -2.20 -35.28
C GLU A 131 -21.16 -1.09 -35.99
N VAL A 132 -21.01 -1.23 -37.31
CA VAL A 132 -20.51 -0.15 -38.16
C VAL A 132 -21.70 0.73 -38.53
N ARG A 133 -21.59 2.02 -38.23
CA ARG A 133 -22.65 3.01 -38.46
C ARG A 133 -22.07 4.29 -39.05
N ARG A 134 -22.88 5.00 -39.84
CA ARG A 134 -22.46 6.18 -40.60
C ARG A 134 -22.50 7.46 -39.76
N VAL A 135 -21.33 8.06 -39.51
CA VAL A 135 -21.19 9.34 -38.80
C VAL A 135 -20.98 10.50 -39.75
N GLN A 136 -21.27 11.70 -39.24
CA GLN A 136 -21.03 12.97 -39.92
C GLN A 136 -19.82 13.66 -39.29
N LEU A 137 -18.82 14.01 -40.10
CA LEU A 137 -17.71 14.85 -39.66
C LEU A 137 -18.04 16.31 -39.97
N LEU A 138 -18.06 17.11 -38.92
CA LEU A 138 -18.54 18.48 -38.90
C LEU A 138 -17.40 19.45 -38.65
N ARG A 139 -17.49 20.64 -39.24
CA ARG A 139 -16.67 21.81 -38.88
C ARG A 139 -17.53 22.82 -38.14
N GLY A 140 -17.11 23.20 -36.95
CA GLY A 140 -17.74 24.22 -36.11
C GLY A 140 -16.90 25.49 -36.03
N VAL A 141 -17.57 26.62 -35.85
CA VAL A 141 -16.95 27.90 -35.47
C VAL A 141 -17.70 28.43 -34.26
N SER A 142 -17.01 28.58 -33.14
CA SER A 142 -17.61 29.09 -31.91
C SER A 142 -17.95 30.59 -32.03
N PRO A 143 -18.79 31.15 -31.13
CA PRO A 143 -19.06 32.59 -31.11
C PRO A 143 -17.80 33.45 -30.95
N ALA A 144 -16.77 32.96 -30.27
CA ALA A 144 -15.46 33.61 -30.17
C ALA A 144 -14.59 33.48 -31.45
N GLY A 145 -15.10 32.85 -32.50
CA GLY A 145 -14.38 32.63 -33.77
C GLY A 145 -13.45 31.41 -33.75
N ILE A 146 -13.51 30.58 -32.71
CA ILE A 146 -12.64 29.41 -32.55
C ILE A 146 -13.11 28.29 -33.50
N ARG A 147 -12.21 27.80 -34.34
CA ARG A 147 -12.51 26.74 -35.32
C ARG A 147 -12.21 25.37 -34.72
N PHE A 148 -13.11 24.41 -34.94
CA PHE A 148 -12.97 23.05 -34.43
C PHE A 148 -13.64 22.02 -35.35
N ARG A 149 -13.31 20.73 -35.15
CA ARG A 149 -13.96 19.58 -35.82
C ARG A 149 -14.72 18.74 -34.81
N ALA A 150 -15.84 18.18 -35.23
CA ALA A 150 -16.64 17.29 -34.41
C ALA A 150 -17.13 16.08 -35.21
N LEU A 151 -17.39 14.97 -34.52
CA LEU A 151 -18.05 13.79 -35.05
C LEU A 151 -19.48 13.76 -34.52
N ARG A 152 -20.49 13.65 -35.39
CA ARG A 152 -21.89 13.45 -35.01
C ARG A 152 -22.34 12.04 -35.37
N ALA A 153 -22.93 11.35 -34.40
CA ALA A 153 -23.54 10.02 -34.48
C ALA A 153 -25.07 10.15 -34.42
N PRO A 154 -25.78 10.26 -35.56
CA PRO A 154 -27.19 10.67 -35.60
C PRO A 154 -28.19 9.72 -34.90
N TRP A 155 -27.79 8.50 -34.61
CA TRP A 155 -28.61 7.49 -33.95
C TRP A 155 -28.57 7.59 -32.41
N ARG A 156 -27.71 8.45 -31.86
CA ARG A 156 -27.62 8.70 -30.43
C ARG A 156 -28.43 9.94 -30.05
N ALA A 157 -28.93 9.94 -28.82
CA ALA A 157 -29.66 11.07 -28.28
C ALA A 157 -28.71 12.21 -27.90
N ALA A 158 -29.00 13.41 -28.39
CA ALA A 158 -28.31 14.62 -27.98
C ALA A 158 -28.75 15.03 -26.57
N LYS A 159 -27.79 15.33 -25.72
CA LYS A 159 -27.97 15.98 -24.42
C LYS A 159 -27.96 17.51 -24.58
N PRO A 160 -28.62 18.25 -23.67
CA PRO A 160 -28.72 19.71 -23.76
C PRO A 160 -27.38 20.47 -23.68
N LEU A 161 -26.40 19.92 -22.95
CA LEU A 161 -25.07 20.52 -22.79
C LEU A 161 -23.98 19.50 -23.09
N TRP A 162 -22.85 20.02 -23.57
CA TRP A 162 -21.58 19.32 -23.73
C TRP A 162 -20.97 18.98 -22.37
N GLU A 163 -20.64 17.72 -22.16
CA GLU A 163 -20.02 17.13 -20.97
C GLU A 163 -18.61 16.61 -21.26
N PRO A 164 -17.73 16.57 -20.24
CA PRO A 164 -16.38 16.06 -20.38
C PRO A 164 -16.39 14.56 -20.70
N THR A 165 -15.55 14.15 -21.63
CA THR A 165 -15.30 12.75 -21.95
C THR A 165 -13.83 12.52 -22.29
N LEU A 166 -13.44 11.26 -22.51
CA LEU A 166 -12.09 10.89 -22.89
C LEU A 166 -12.03 10.49 -24.36
N ARG A 167 -11.01 10.99 -25.05
CA ARG A 167 -10.61 10.53 -26.38
C ARG A 167 -9.28 9.80 -26.27
N SER A 168 -9.28 8.52 -26.65
CA SER A 168 -8.06 7.77 -26.88
C SER A 168 -7.66 7.87 -28.35
N ARG A 169 -6.43 8.29 -28.63
CA ARG A 169 -5.84 8.38 -29.96
C ARG A 169 -4.80 7.28 -30.08
N LEU A 170 -5.07 6.30 -30.94
CA LEU A 170 -4.15 5.21 -31.23
C LEU A 170 -3.51 5.49 -32.59
N LEU A 171 -2.22 5.84 -32.56
CA LEU A 171 -1.42 6.11 -33.76
C LEU A 171 -0.78 4.81 -34.21
N ALA A 172 -1.12 4.37 -35.42
CA ALA A 172 -0.63 3.14 -36.01
C ALA A 172 0.02 3.41 -37.37
N SER A 173 1.17 2.81 -37.64
CA SER A 173 1.84 2.91 -38.93
C SER A 173 1.46 1.74 -39.84
N ALA A 174 1.24 2.06 -41.13
CA ALA A 174 1.07 1.10 -42.23
C ALA A 174 2.15 1.41 -43.27
N GLY A 175 3.35 0.84 -43.11
CA GLY A 175 4.53 1.28 -43.85
C GLY A 175 4.98 2.68 -43.40
N GLU A 176 5.04 3.65 -44.32
CA GLU A 176 5.41 5.05 -44.00
C GLU A 176 4.21 5.92 -43.60
N ARG A 177 2.98 5.44 -43.79
CA ARG A 177 1.76 6.18 -43.45
C ARG A 177 1.44 6.02 -41.97
N LEU A 178 1.23 7.14 -41.26
CA LEU A 178 0.75 7.14 -39.88
C LEU A 178 -0.77 7.42 -39.88
N ASP A 179 -1.54 6.44 -39.43
CA ASP A 179 -2.98 6.47 -39.33
C ASP A 179 -3.43 6.65 -37.86
N GLU A 180 -4.53 7.36 -37.63
CA GLU A 180 -5.09 7.59 -36.29
C GLU A 180 -6.44 6.89 -36.14
N PHE A 181 -6.58 6.09 -35.08
CA PHE A 181 -7.87 5.61 -34.59
C PHE A 181 -8.28 6.49 -33.40
N ALA A 182 -9.40 7.19 -33.52
CA ALA A 182 -9.95 8.02 -32.45
C ALA A 182 -11.08 7.27 -31.74
N VAL A 183 -10.92 6.96 -30.47
CA VAL A 183 -11.93 6.26 -29.67
C VAL A 183 -12.45 7.18 -28.58
N PHE A 184 -13.75 7.48 -28.63
CA PHE A 184 -14.44 8.30 -27.65
C PHE A 184 -15.12 7.41 -26.63
N SER A 185 -14.85 7.65 -25.36
CA SER A 185 -15.64 7.06 -24.28
C SER A 185 -16.98 7.80 -24.17
N ILE A 186 -18.02 7.13 -23.71
CA ILE A 186 -19.27 7.78 -23.34
C ILE A 186 -19.30 7.85 -21.81
N PRO A 187 -19.36 9.06 -21.24
CA PRO A 187 -19.43 9.24 -19.80
C PRO A 187 -20.77 8.69 -19.29
N THR A 188 -20.72 8.02 -18.14
CA THR A 188 -21.90 7.37 -17.53
C THR A 188 -22.02 7.77 -16.07
N GLY A 189 -23.25 7.78 -15.56
CA GLY A 189 -23.56 8.22 -14.21
C GLY A 189 -23.59 9.74 -14.03
N LEU A 190 -24.13 10.20 -12.91
CA LEU A 190 -24.52 11.60 -12.67
C LEU A 190 -25.48 12.18 -13.72
N ASP A 191 -26.28 11.33 -14.38
CA ASP A 191 -27.30 11.71 -15.36
C ASP A 191 -28.73 11.36 -14.89
N GLY A 192 -28.86 10.74 -13.71
CA GLY A 192 -30.08 10.05 -13.29
C GLY A 192 -31.21 10.91 -12.73
N ILE A 193 -30.95 12.17 -12.38
CA ILE A 193 -31.98 13.07 -11.83
C ILE A 193 -32.44 14.03 -12.91
N ASN A 194 -33.65 13.85 -13.41
CA ASN A 194 -34.28 14.81 -14.32
C ASN A 194 -35.37 15.63 -13.62
N ARG A 195 -35.80 16.72 -14.27
CA ARG A 195 -36.75 17.66 -13.67
C ARG A 195 -38.08 17.02 -13.39
N ARG A 196 -38.60 16.24 -14.33
CA ARG A 196 -39.84 15.48 -14.18
C ARG A 196 -39.81 14.54 -12.98
N MET A 197 -38.71 13.82 -12.75
CA MET A 197 -38.54 12.96 -11.58
C MET A 197 -38.58 13.74 -10.26
N VAL A 198 -37.96 14.93 -10.20
CA VAL A 198 -38.03 15.81 -9.01
C VAL A 198 -39.44 16.36 -8.80
N GLU A 199 -40.12 16.78 -9.87
CA GLU A 199 -41.49 17.30 -9.82
C GLU A 199 -42.50 16.20 -9.40
N GLU A 200 -42.41 15.00 -9.97
CA GLU A 200 -43.23 13.85 -9.59
C GLU A 200 -42.87 13.33 -8.18
N GLY A 201 -41.59 13.38 -7.80
CA GLY A 201 -41.08 13.02 -6.48
C GLY A 201 -41.36 14.05 -5.38
N ALA A 202 -41.88 15.22 -5.72
CA ALA A 202 -42.21 16.27 -4.74
C ALA A 202 -43.49 15.96 -3.95
N ASP A 203 -44.42 15.19 -4.51
CA ASP A 203 -45.62 14.75 -3.77
C ASP A 203 -45.29 13.58 -2.84
N LYS A 204 -44.89 13.90 -1.61
CA LYS A 204 -44.49 12.92 -0.59
C LYS A 204 -45.63 12.00 -0.13
N ARG A 205 -46.88 12.27 -0.52
CA ARG A 205 -48.01 11.35 -0.26
C ARG A 205 -48.03 10.17 -1.21
N THR A 206 -47.45 10.33 -2.40
CA THR A 206 -47.47 9.32 -3.46
C THR A 206 -46.07 8.89 -3.87
N ALA A 207 -45.02 9.64 -3.54
CA ALA A 207 -43.67 9.37 -3.97
C ALA A 207 -42.60 9.50 -2.87
N VAL A 208 -41.49 8.78 -3.06
CA VAL A 208 -40.25 8.91 -2.29
C VAL A 208 -39.06 9.00 -3.24
N MET A 209 -38.12 9.89 -2.94
CA MET A 209 -36.82 10.03 -3.60
C MET A 209 -35.75 9.29 -2.78
N LEU A 210 -35.26 8.17 -3.32
CA LEU A 210 -34.24 7.32 -2.72
C LEU A 210 -32.89 7.51 -3.43
N SER A 211 -31.88 7.99 -2.71
CA SER A 211 -30.51 7.99 -3.22
C SER A 211 -29.79 6.68 -2.87
N LEU A 212 -29.13 6.09 -3.86
CA LEU A 212 -28.32 4.87 -3.79
C LEU A 212 -26.85 5.20 -3.42
N GLY A 213 -26.65 6.18 -2.55
CA GLY A 213 -25.34 6.67 -2.13
C GLY A 213 -25.44 8.11 -1.60
N ALA A 214 -24.47 8.56 -0.81
CA ALA A 214 -24.31 9.98 -0.50
C ALA A 214 -23.37 10.70 -1.49
N GLY A 215 -22.90 9.98 -2.51
CA GLY A 215 -21.99 10.48 -3.55
C GLY A 215 -20.52 10.31 -3.17
N GLY A 216 -20.11 9.12 -2.74
CA GLY A 216 -18.82 8.78 -2.13
C GLY A 216 -17.59 9.58 -2.60
N THR A 217 -16.99 9.20 -3.73
CA THR A 217 -15.80 9.87 -4.32
C THR A 217 -16.04 11.34 -4.63
N LEU A 218 -17.28 11.70 -4.91
CA LEU A 218 -17.75 13.04 -5.20
C LEU A 218 -17.56 13.94 -3.96
N ALA A 219 -18.03 13.52 -2.79
CA ALA A 219 -17.89 14.27 -1.53
C ALA A 219 -16.46 14.29 -0.98
N GLY A 220 -15.74 13.17 -1.08
CA GLY A 220 -14.44 12.95 -0.43
C GLY A 220 -13.22 13.52 -1.17
N ALA A 221 -13.06 13.21 -2.46
CA ALA A 221 -11.84 13.54 -3.21
C ALA A 221 -11.99 14.79 -4.07
N VAL A 222 -13.14 14.95 -4.73
CA VAL A 222 -13.33 16.00 -5.75
C VAL A 222 -13.96 17.26 -5.16
N MET A 223 -14.96 17.13 -4.29
CA MET A 223 -15.67 18.30 -3.78
C MET A 223 -14.99 18.98 -2.59
N LYS A 224 -14.22 18.25 -1.75
CA LYS A 224 -13.77 18.74 -0.42
C LYS A 224 -14.88 19.45 0.36
N ALA A 225 -16.15 19.13 0.07
CA ALA A 225 -17.24 20.07 0.33
C ALA A 225 -17.72 20.02 1.78
N GLY A 226 -17.22 19.05 2.56
CA GLY A 226 -17.66 18.83 3.93
C GLY A 226 -19.13 18.38 3.99
N PRO A 227 -19.60 17.93 5.16
CA PRO A 227 -20.96 17.38 5.30
C PRO A 227 -22.04 18.41 4.95
N ALA A 228 -21.85 19.69 5.26
CA ALA A 228 -22.86 20.73 5.03
C ALA A 228 -23.28 20.89 3.57
N ARG A 229 -22.31 21.01 2.65
CA ARG A 229 -22.60 21.16 1.21
C ARG A 229 -23.13 19.86 0.60
N THR A 230 -22.65 18.70 1.06
CA THR A 230 -23.18 17.41 0.63
C THR A 230 -24.67 17.29 1.01
N PHE A 231 -25.02 17.61 2.25
CA PHE A 231 -26.41 17.55 2.72
C PHE A 231 -27.29 18.59 2.01
N GLU A 232 -26.76 19.79 1.77
CA GLU A 232 -27.46 20.82 1.00
C GLU A 232 -27.75 20.37 -0.44
N TYR A 233 -26.78 19.75 -1.12
CA TYR A 233 -26.97 19.19 -2.46
C TYR A 233 -28.06 18.11 -2.47
N MET A 234 -28.01 17.15 -1.55
CA MET A 234 -29.02 16.08 -1.48
C MET A 234 -30.41 16.63 -1.15
N ARG A 235 -30.49 17.60 -0.24
CA ARG A 235 -31.75 18.29 0.06
C ARG A 235 -32.29 19.03 -1.18
N ALA A 236 -31.42 19.73 -1.90
CA ALA A 236 -31.79 20.45 -3.12
C ALA A 236 -32.28 19.48 -4.21
N ALA A 237 -31.69 18.28 -4.30
CA ALA A 237 -32.14 17.17 -5.14
C ALA A 237 -33.47 16.54 -4.69
N GLY A 238 -34.03 16.96 -3.55
CA GLY A 238 -35.29 16.45 -3.02
C GLY A 238 -35.19 15.06 -2.38
N THR A 239 -33.97 14.62 -2.04
CA THR A 239 -33.70 13.30 -1.43
C THR A 239 -34.44 13.15 -0.10
N ASP A 240 -35.25 12.10 0.03
CA ASP A 240 -35.93 11.75 1.29
C ASP A 240 -35.10 10.78 2.12
N ILE A 241 -34.48 9.80 1.44
CA ILE A 241 -33.72 8.70 2.03
C ILE A 241 -32.42 8.54 1.23
N ALA A 242 -31.30 8.35 1.92
CA ALA A 242 -30.01 8.09 1.31
C ALA A 242 -29.39 6.80 1.87
N ALA A 243 -29.20 5.79 1.04
CA ALA A 243 -28.43 4.61 1.41
C ALA A 243 -26.94 4.96 1.42
N LEU A 244 -26.21 4.56 2.48
CA LEU A 244 -24.76 4.75 2.53
C LEU A 244 -24.04 3.63 1.78
N GLU A 245 -23.19 3.99 0.83
CA GLU A 245 -22.31 3.07 0.14
C GLU A 245 -20.97 2.89 0.88
N PRO A 246 -20.15 1.87 0.56
CA PRO A 246 -18.86 1.63 1.22
C PRO A 246 -17.94 2.86 1.27
N GLU A 247 -17.87 3.62 0.17
CA GLU A 247 -17.05 4.82 0.02
C GLU A 247 -17.54 5.96 0.94
N ASP A 248 -18.85 6.06 1.19
CA ASP A 248 -19.43 7.06 2.09
C ASP A 248 -18.96 6.85 3.53
N LEU A 249 -18.78 5.60 3.97
CA LEU A 249 -18.36 5.29 5.34
C LEU A 249 -17.00 5.93 5.67
N SER A 250 -16.10 5.99 4.69
CA SER A 250 -14.79 6.63 4.86
C SER A 250 -14.91 8.15 5.04
N ASN A 251 -15.85 8.78 4.33
CA ASN A 251 -16.18 10.20 4.48
C ASN A 251 -16.79 10.49 5.87
N PHE A 252 -17.79 9.71 6.28
CA PHE A 252 -18.43 9.85 7.59
C PHE A 252 -17.47 9.61 8.75
N LYS A 253 -16.53 8.64 8.62
CA LYS A 253 -15.42 8.47 9.56
C LYS A 253 -14.59 9.75 9.69
N THR A 254 -14.23 10.34 8.55
CA THR A 254 -13.40 11.55 8.48
C THR A 254 -14.11 12.76 9.09
N TRP A 255 -15.38 12.97 8.73
CA TRP A 255 -16.20 14.07 9.25
C TRP A 255 -16.47 13.94 10.74
N ALA A 256 -16.72 12.73 11.23
CA ALA A 256 -16.92 12.48 12.66
C ALA A 256 -15.65 12.79 13.46
N ARG A 257 -14.48 12.31 13.03
CA ARG A 257 -13.19 12.60 13.69
C ARG A 257 -12.87 14.09 13.70
N ALA A 258 -13.27 14.82 12.67
CA ALA A 258 -13.09 16.25 12.57
C ALA A 258 -14.15 17.08 13.32
N GLY A 259 -15.14 16.43 13.96
CA GLY A 259 -16.24 17.11 14.65
C GLY A 259 -17.14 17.94 13.73
N LEU A 260 -17.21 17.57 12.45
CA LEU A 260 -17.92 18.31 11.40
C LEU A 260 -19.38 17.85 11.23
N LEU A 261 -19.78 16.76 11.87
CA LEU A 261 -21.13 16.18 11.77
C LEU A 261 -22.19 16.87 12.62
N LYS A 262 -21.92 18.10 13.11
CA LYS A 262 -22.87 18.88 13.90
C LYS A 262 -24.17 19.03 13.10
N VAL A 263 -25.21 18.39 13.62
CA VAL A 263 -26.48 18.14 12.94
C VAL A 263 -27.09 19.45 12.44
N SER A 264 -27.01 19.66 11.13
CA SER A 264 -27.86 20.63 10.44
C SER A 264 -29.24 19.99 10.27
N THR A 265 -30.32 20.72 10.56
CA THR A 265 -31.73 20.29 10.38
C THR A 265 -32.14 20.06 8.92
N ALA A 266 -31.16 20.03 8.00
CA ALA A 266 -31.33 19.99 6.56
C ALA A 266 -30.83 18.69 5.90
N ALA A 267 -30.39 17.69 6.67
CA ALA A 267 -29.86 16.42 6.13
C ALA A 267 -30.99 15.43 5.75
N PRO A 268 -30.82 14.65 4.66
CA PRO A 268 -31.72 13.53 4.36
C PRO A 268 -31.57 12.42 5.42
N GLU A 269 -32.53 11.51 5.49
CA GLU A 269 -32.44 10.35 6.39
C GLU A 269 -31.48 9.31 5.81
N PHE A 270 -30.30 9.15 6.42
CA PHE A 270 -29.32 8.18 5.99
C PHE A 270 -29.63 6.79 6.54
N ILE A 271 -29.51 5.76 5.71
CA ILE A 271 -29.71 4.37 6.12
C ILE A 271 -28.47 3.51 5.84
N CYS A 272 -28.10 2.68 6.82
CA CYS A 272 -27.14 1.59 6.71
C CYS A 272 -27.47 0.50 7.73
N THR A 273 -28.09 -0.59 7.27
CA THR A 273 -28.66 -1.63 8.15
C THR A 273 -27.59 -2.37 8.91
N ASN A 274 -26.49 -2.70 8.23
CA ASN A 274 -25.44 -3.53 8.80
C ASN A 274 -24.35 -2.76 9.55
N LEU A 275 -24.73 -1.64 10.15
CA LEU A 275 -23.85 -0.72 10.82
C LEU A 275 -24.26 -0.55 12.28
N ARG A 276 -23.33 -0.81 13.20
CA ARG A 276 -23.47 -0.62 14.64
C ARG A 276 -22.74 0.66 15.02
N ILE A 277 -23.50 1.71 15.31
CA ILE A 277 -22.95 3.04 15.63
C ILE A 277 -22.75 3.17 17.13
N THR A 278 -21.55 3.59 17.54
CA THR A 278 -21.24 3.88 18.95
C THR A 278 -21.33 5.38 19.27
N ASP A 279 -21.19 6.25 18.27
CA ASP A 279 -21.27 7.70 18.43
C ASP A 279 -22.73 8.20 18.40
N PRO A 280 -23.20 8.92 19.44
CA PRO A 280 -24.58 9.39 19.51
C PRO A 280 -24.99 10.40 18.43
N GLU A 281 -24.08 11.29 18.00
CA GLU A 281 -24.40 12.29 16.96
C GLU A 281 -24.61 11.61 15.62
N LEU A 282 -23.73 10.65 15.29
CA LEU A 282 -23.84 9.85 14.08
C LEU A 282 -25.05 8.92 14.12
N ALA A 283 -25.40 8.35 15.27
CA ALA A 283 -26.59 7.51 15.45
C ALA A 283 -27.90 8.28 15.26
N GLY A 284 -27.88 9.60 15.50
CA GLY A 284 -29.01 10.49 15.17
C GLY A 284 -29.18 10.74 13.67
N LEU A 285 -28.11 10.59 12.89
CA LEU A 285 -28.06 10.90 11.46
C LEU A 285 -28.23 9.66 10.57
N VAL A 286 -27.62 8.54 10.96
CA VAL A 286 -27.62 7.27 10.22
C VAL A 286 -28.43 6.24 11.00
N LYS A 287 -29.47 5.70 10.36
CA LYS A 287 -30.39 4.73 10.97
C LYS A 287 -30.25 3.35 10.33
N PRO A 288 -30.65 2.28 11.05
CA PRO A 288 -30.66 0.93 10.48
C PRO A 288 -31.73 0.76 9.40
N TYR A 289 -32.80 1.55 9.43
CA TYR A 289 -33.87 1.53 8.43
C TYR A 289 -34.64 2.87 8.43
N ALA A 290 -35.40 3.12 7.37
CA ALA A 290 -36.37 4.22 7.29
C ALA A 290 -37.77 3.69 6.94
N VAL A 291 -38.82 4.36 7.39
CA VAL A 291 -40.22 4.00 7.09
C VAL A 291 -40.95 5.20 6.50
N ARG A 292 -41.72 4.99 5.44
CA ARG A 292 -42.57 6.01 4.79
C ARG A 292 -43.93 5.43 4.45
N GLU A 293 -44.96 6.26 4.47
CA GLU A 293 -46.28 5.90 3.94
C GLU A 293 -46.44 6.57 2.57
N ILE A 294 -46.46 5.76 1.51
CA ILE A 294 -46.54 6.20 0.11
C ILE A 294 -47.72 5.55 -0.59
N GLY A 295 -48.60 6.35 -1.18
CA GLY A 295 -49.84 5.87 -1.83
C GLY A 295 -50.73 5.01 -0.92
N GLY A 296 -50.66 5.22 0.40
CA GLY A 296 -51.37 4.41 1.40
C GLY A 296 -50.77 3.02 1.65
N ILE A 297 -49.52 2.81 1.24
CA ILE A 297 -48.70 1.62 1.54
C ILE A 297 -47.59 2.06 2.49
N ARG A 298 -47.49 1.42 3.66
CA ARG A 298 -46.38 1.63 4.59
C ARG A 298 -45.17 0.83 4.11
N THR A 299 -44.10 1.52 3.73
CA THR A 299 -42.91 0.96 3.08
C THR A 299 -41.68 1.20 3.95
N GLY A 300 -40.87 0.16 4.14
CA GLY A 300 -39.63 0.15 4.89
C GLY A 300 -38.44 0.07 3.95
N PHE A 301 -37.38 0.81 4.24
CA PHE A 301 -36.17 0.90 3.45
C PHE A 301 -34.99 0.44 4.28
N ILE A 302 -34.23 -0.50 3.73
CA ILE A 302 -32.99 -1.02 4.32
C ILE A 302 -31.87 -0.92 3.30
N SER A 303 -30.64 -0.84 3.77
CA SER A 303 -29.44 -0.89 2.91
C SER A 303 -28.35 -1.78 3.50
N LEU A 304 -27.63 -2.50 2.65
CA LEU A 304 -26.58 -3.42 3.06
C LEU A 304 -25.28 -3.09 2.33
N VAL A 305 -24.23 -2.89 3.10
CA VAL A 305 -22.85 -2.74 2.60
C VAL A 305 -22.06 -4.02 2.81
N ARG A 306 -21.01 -4.21 2.02
CA ARG A 306 -20.04 -5.30 2.24
C ARG A 306 -19.41 -5.20 3.62
N ALA A 307 -19.02 -6.35 4.19
CA ALA A 307 -18.13 -6.34 5.35
C ALA A 307 -16.80 -5.66 4.96
N HIS A 308 -16.46 -4.56 5.64
CA HIS A 308 -15.15 -3.92 5.48
C HIS A 308 -14.10 -4.68 6.28
N ALA A 309 -12.86 -4.61 5.81
CA ALA A 309 -11.76 -5.15 6.58
C ALA A 309 -11.49 -4.27 7.82
N PRO A 310 -11.31 -4.85 9.02
CA PRO A 310 -11.31 -4.11 10.30
C PRO A 310 -10.39 -2.89 10.39
N ALA A 311 -9.25 -2.85 9.68
CA ALA A 311 -8.34 -1.71 9.78
C ALA A 311 -8.78 -0.45 9.01
N GLU A 312 -9.61 -0.57 7.94
CA GLU A 312 -10.08 0.62 7.22
C GLU A 312 -10.99 1.48 8.08
N LEU A 313 -11.82 0.82 8.87
CA LEU A 313 -12.74 1.44 9.83
C LEU A 313 -12.18 1.38 11.27
N ALA A 314 -10.90 1.07 11.45
CA ALA A 314 -10.30 1.10 12.78
C ALA A 314 -10.36 2.51 13.36
N GLY A 315 -10.89 2.59 14.59
CA GLY A 315 -11.20 3.84 15.29
C GLY A 315 -12.26 4.68 14.59
N SER A 316 -13.13 4.07 13.78
CA SER A 316 -14.38 4.70 13.34
C SER A 316 -15.39 4.71 14.49
N PRO A 317 -16.35 5.66 14.48
CA PRO A 317 -17.45 5.70 15.43
C PRO A 317 -18.54 4.62 15.20
N PHE A 318 -18.22 3.59 14.42
CA PHE A 318 -19.12 2.51 14.04
C PHE A 318 -18.37 1.25 13.62
N GLU A 319 -19.08 0.12 13.68
CA GLU A 319 -18.65 -1.21 13.27
C GLU A 319 -19.62 -1.74 12.19
N VAL A 320 -19.11 -2.42 11.16
CA VAL A 320 -19.94 -3.07 10.13
C VAL A 320 -20.02 -4.55 10.44
N TRP A 321 -21.23 -5.08 10.66
CA TRP A 321 -21.43 -6.51 10.87
C TRP A 321 -21.62 -7.24 9.54
N ASP A 322 -21.28 -8.53 9.51
CA ASP A 322 -21.31 -9.35 8.30
C ASP A 322 -22.74 -9.42 7.75
N PRO A 323 -23.02 -8.89 6.53
CA PRO A 323 -24.36 -8.91 5.98
C PRO A 323 -24.95 -10.32 5.85
N ARG A 324 -24.13 -11.39 5.86
CA ARG A 324 -24.57 -12.80 5.88
C ARG A 324 -25.05 -13.31 7.24
N ASP A 325 -25.03 -12.48 8.29
CA ASP A 325 -25.71 -12.81 9.55
C ASP A 325 -27.23 -12.72 9.34
N GLU A 326 -27.80 -13.81 8.80
CA GLU A 326 -29.22 -13.95 8.52
C GLU A 326 -30.09 -13.68 9.75
N LYS A 327 -29.61 -14.01 10.96
CA LYS A 327 -30.35 -13.77 12.20
C LYS A 327 -30.42 -12.28 12.51
N ALA A 328 -29.32 -11.56 12.34
CA ALA A 328 -29.29 -10.11 12.53
C ALA A 328 -30.21 -9.40 11.51
N LEU A 329 -30.12 -9.76 10.24
CA LEU A 329 -30.97 -9.19 9.20
C LEU A 329 -32.46 -9.53 9.40
N TYR A 330 -32.77 -10.79 9.74
CA TYR A 330 -34.15 -11.22 9.99
C TYR A 330 -34.79 -10.45 11.15
N ARG A 331 -34.04 -10.13 12.22
CA ARG A 331 -34.55 -9.28 13.32
C ARG A 331 -34.94 -7.88 12.84
N VAL A 332 -34.17 -7.29 11.93
CA VAL A 332 -34.51 -5.97 11.36
C VAL A 332 -35.77 -6.07 10.50
N ILE A 333 -35.88 -7.11 9.66
CA ILE A 333 -37.08 -7.33 8.85
C ILE A 333 -38.30 -7.60 9.73
N ASP A 334 -38.18 -8.42 10.78
CA ASP A 334 -39.25 -8.70 11.73
C ASP A 334 -39.68 -7.42 12.47
N GLN A 335 -38.73 -6.58 12.89
CA GLN A 335 -39.05 -5.27 13.46
C GLN A 335 -39.83 -4.38 12.48
N LEU A 336 -39.50 -4.40 11.18
CA LEU A 336 -40.26 -3.68 10.15
C LEU A 336 -41.66 -4.27 9.95
N ARG A 337 -41.77 -5.60 9.82
CA ARG A 337 -43.03 -6.29 9.49
C ARG A 337 -43.99 -6.36 10.67
N ALA A 338 -43.52 -6.80 11.84
CA ALA A 338 -44.34 -7.01 13.03
C ALA A 338 -44.44 -5.73 13.90
N GLY A 339 -43.31 -5.04 14.11
CA GLY A 339 -43.26 -3.83 14.94
C GLY A 339 -43.83 -2.60 14.23
N GLU A 340 -43.25 -2.22 13.10
CA GLU A 340 -43.63 -1.06 12.31
C GLU A 340 -44.82 -1.31 11.37
N LYS A 341 -45.29 -2.56 11.26
CA LYS A 341 -46.42 -2.97 10.39
C LYS A 341 -46.23 -2.59 8.91
N VAL A 342 -44.99 -2.67 8.44
CA VAL A 342 -44.62 -2.37 7.06
C VAL A 342 -45.17 -3.44 6.09
N LYS A 343 -45.74 -2.96 4.98
CA LYS A 343 -46.34 -3.78 3.92
C LYS A 343 -45.42 -4.02 2.73
N ALA A 344 -44.46 -3.14 2.49
CA ALA A 344 -43.43 -3.31 1.46
C ALA A 344 -42.02 -3.08 2.05
N VAL A 345 -41.06 -3.98 1.82
CA VAL A 345 -39.66 -3.82 2.22
C VAL A 345 -38.78 -3.69 0.98
N VAL A 346 -38.08 -2.57 0.87
CA VAL A 346 -37.17 -2.22 -0.22
C VAL A 346 -35.75 -2.27 0.32
N ALA A 347 -34.92 -3.11 -0.27
CA ALA A 347 -33.52 -3.29 0.10
C ALA A 347 -32.59 -2.73 -0.97
N VAL A 348 -31.64 -1.90 -0.57
CA VAL A 348 -30.51 -1.46 -1.42
C VAL A 348 -29.29 -2.30 -1.06
N SER A 349 -28.71 -3.00 -2.03
CA SER A 349 -27.55 -3.87 -1.82
C SER A 349 -26.33 -3.35 -2.57
N PHE A 350 -25.29 -3.02 -1.80
CA PHE A 350 -23.94 -2.72 -2.31
C PHE A 350 -23.01 -3.94 -2.26
N LEU A 351 -23.57 -5.15 -2.17
CA LEU A 351 -22.82 -6.40 -2.26
C LEU A 351 -22.44 -6.71 -3.71
N LYS A 352 -21.33 -7.44 -3.92
CA LYS A 352 -20.93 -7.89 -5.27
C LYS A 352 -21.90 -8.91 -5.84
N SER A 353 -21.93 -9.07 -7.16
CA SER A 353 -22.77 -10.08 -7.84
C SER A 353 -22.56 -11.51 -7.30
N GLY A 354 -21.33 -11.89 -6.95
CA GLY A 354 -21.03 -13.18 -6.33
C GLY A 354 -21.47 -13.31 -4.85
N GLU A 355 -21.68 -12.19 -4.16
CA GLU A 355 -22.16 -12.13 -2.77
C GLU A 355 -23.67 -11.89 -2.69
N LEU A 356 -24.29 -11.38 -3.75
CA LEU A 356 -25.73 -11.10 -3.85
C LEU A 356 -26.57 -12.39 -3.89
N GLY A 357 -25.99 -13.52 -4.29
CA GLY A 357 -26.71 -14.77 -4.54
C GLY A 357 -27.54 -15.28 -3.36
N TRP A 358 -27.11 -15.05 -2.12
CA TRP A 358 -27.89 -15.44 -0.94
C TRP A 358 -29.04 -14.44 -0.65
N LEU A 359 -28.85 -13.14 -0.91
CA LEU A 359 -29.91 -12.13 -0.77
C LEU A 359 -31.05 -12.35 -1.75
N LEU A 360 -30.74 -12.83 -2.96
CA LEU A 360 -31.76 -13.25 -3.93
C LEU A 360 -32.63 -14.41 -3.40
N ASN A 361 -32.13 -15.14 -2.41
CA ASN A 361 -32.83 -16.24 -1.76
C ASN A 361 -33.28 -15.91 -0.31
N PHE A 362 -33.27 -14.62 0.08
CA PHE A 362 -33.62 -14.21 1.44
C PHE A 362 -35.09 -13.80 1.55
N SER A 363 -35.83 -14.42 2.46
CA SER A 363 -37.26 -14.16 2.67
C SER A 363 -37.50 -12.81 3.37
N GLY A 364 -38.57 -12.10 2.98
CA GLY A 364 -39.08 -10.93 3.69
C GLY A 364 -38.74 -9.57 3.08
N ILE A 365 -37.88 -9.55 2.05
CA ILE A 365 -37.63 -8.40 1.17
C ILE A 365 -38.60 -8.50 -0.03
N ASP A 366 -39.24 -7.41 -0.43
CA ASP A 366 -40.14 -7.41 -1.59
C ASP A 366 -39.42 -6.88 -2.85
N VAL A 367 -38.64 -5.82 -2.69
CA VAL A 367 -37.87 -5.21 -3.77
C VAL A 367 -36.40 -5.18 -3.40
N LEU A 368 -35.54 -5.71 -4.27
CA LEU A 368 -34.08 -5.65 -4.13
C LEU A 368 -33.50 -4.79 -5.24
N ILE A 369 -32.88 -3.67 -4.87
CA ILE A 369 -32.05 -2.86 -5.76
C ILE A 369 -30.62 -3.36 -5.62
N GLY A 370 -30.12 -4.04 -6.64
CA GLY A 370 -28.77 -4.59 -6.68
C GLY A 370 -27.70 -3.56 -7.04
N PRO A 371 -26.43 -3.98 -7.13
CA PRO A 371 -25.35 -3.11 -7.57
C PRO A 371 -25.56 -2.65 -9.02
N LYS A 372 -25.02 -1.48 -9.37
CA LYS A 372 -25.09 -0.91 -10.71
C LYS A 372 -24.42 -1.84 -11.74
N ALA A 373 -25.14 -2.17 -12.81
CA ALA A 373 -24.68 -3.12 -13.81
C ALA A 373 -23.78 -2.49 -14.88
N TRP A 374 -23.80 -1.15 -15.01
CA TRP A 374 -23.04 -0.39 -16.02
C TRP A 374 -23.28 -0.88 -17.46
N ASP A 375 -24.48 -1.38 -17.73
CA ASP A 375 -24.93 -1.78 -19.06
C ASP A 375 -26.18 -0.95 -19.47
N THR A 376 -26.66 -1.15 -20.70
CA THR A 376 -27.86 -0.50 -21.25
C THR A 376 -29.10 -1.41 -21.25
N GLU A 377 -28.96 -2.68 -20.85
CA GLU A 377 -30.05 -3.66 -20.86
C GLU A 377 -30.75 -3.80 -19.50
N SER A 378 -30.03 -3.48 -18.43
CA SER A 378 -30.52 -3.33 -17.07
C SER A 378 -31.48 -2.15 -16.98
N GLY A 379 -32.37 -2.16 -15.99
CA GLY A 379 -33.39 -1.10 -15.83
C GLY A 379 -34.58 -1.15 -16.82
N ARG A 380 -34.69 -2.20 -17.66
CA ARG A 380 -35.88 -2.42 -18.52
C ARG A 380 -37.15 -2.57 -17.69
N SER A 381 -38.28 -2.19 -18.31
CA SER A 381 -39.58 -2.30 -17.67
C SER A 381 -39.89 -3.74 -17.29
N THR A 382 -40.09 -3.98 -15.99
CA THR A 382 -40.36 -5.31 -15.44
C THR A 382 -41.53 -5.20 -14.48
N ARG A 383 -42.59 -5.97 -14.72
CA ARG A 383 -43.81 -5.97 -13.89
C ARG A 383 -44.08 -7.35 -13.31
N VAL A 384 -44.32 -7.41 -12.01
CA VAL A 384 -44.59 -8.63 -11.25
C VAL A 384 -45.92 -8.47 -10.51
N VAL A 385 -46.87 -9.38 -10.75
CA VAL A 385 -48.18 -9.39 -10.09
C VAL A 385 -48.13 -10.32 -8.88
N LEU A 386 -48.49 -9.81 -7.71
CA LEU A 386 -48.31 -10.47 -6.41
C LEU A 386 -49.61 -11.11 -5.92
N ARG A 387 -49.95 -12.27 -6.47
CA ARG A 387 -51.13 -13.04 -6.02
C ARG A 387 -50.77 -13.83 -4.77
N GLY A 388 -51.49 -13.62 -3.67
CA GLY A 388 -51.27 -14.39 -2.43
C GLY A 388 -49.98 -14.05 -1.67
N TRP A 389 -49.24 -13.01 -2.09
CA TRP A 389 -47.92 -12.67 -1.57
C TRP A 389 -47.88 -12.43 -0.05
N GLU A 390 -48.95 -11.89 0.55
CA GLU A 390 -49.02 -11.71 2.01
C GLU A 390 -49.29 -13.00 2.81
N LYS A 391 -49.70 -14.09 2.16
CA LYS A 391 -50.12 -15.34 2.82
C LYS A 391 -49.11 -16.47 2.69
N GLU A 392 -48.21 -16.37 1.71
CA GLU A 392 -47.24 -17.40 1.37
C GLU A 392 -45.85 -17.05 1.90
N THR A 393 -45.05 -18.07 2.20
CA THR A 393 -43.65 -17.88 2.62
C THR A 393 -42.78 -17.89 1.38
N HIS A 394 -42.11 -16.77 1.09
CA HIS A 394 -41.32 -16.62 -0.13
C HIS A 394 -39.85 -16.89 0.12
N THR A 395 -39.19 -17.45 -0.87
CA THR A 395 -37.75 -17.75 -0.81
C THR A 395 -36.88 -16.62 -1.35
N GLY A 396 -37.42 -15.43 -1.67
CA GLY A 396 -36.61 -14.34 -2.22
C GLY A 396 -37.43 -13.09 -2.56
N PRO A 397 -36.77 -12.01 -3.03
CA PRO A 397 -37.44 -10.78 -3.45
C PRO A 397 -38.39 -10.99 -4.63
N ALA A 398 -39.54 -10.32 -4.60
CA ALA A 398 -40.50 -10.35 -5.72
C ALA A 398 -39.99 -9.63 -6.96
N LEU A 399 -39.29 -8.51 -6.77
CA LEU A 399 -38.72 -7.71 -7.86
C LEU A 399 -37.25 -7.43 -7.54
N THR A 400 -36.36 -7.80 -8.46
CA THR A 400 -34.95 -7.42 -8.40
C THR A 400 -34.65 -6.45 -9.54
N VAL A 401 -34.04 -5.32 -9.22
CA VAL A 401 -33.66 -4.28 -10.17
C VAL A 401 -32.17 -4.06 -10.11
N PHE A 402 -31.51 -4.08 -11.26
CA PHE A 402 -30.14 -3.63 -11.41
C PHE A 402 -30.18 -2.25 -12.08
N PRO A 403 -29.68 -1.18 -11.45
CA PRO A 403 -29.57 0.12 -12.08
C PRO A 403 -28.67 0.05 -13.33
N ASP A 404 -29.09 0.72 -14.39
CA ASP A 404 -28.36 0.84 -15.65
C ASP A 404 -27.20 1.83 -15.55
N ALA A 405 -26.56 2.16 -16.67
CA ALA A 405 -25.49 3.17 -16.72
C ALA A 405 -25.93 4.58 -16.26
N GLY A 406 -27.20 4.95 -16.43
CA GLY A 406 -27.77 6.21 -15.94
C GLY A 406 -27.92 6.23 -14.41
N GLY A 407 -28.11 5.05 -13.81
CA GLY A 407 -28.16 4.87 -12.36
C GLY A 407 -29.46 5.38 -11.73
N ALA A 408 -30.53 5.51 -12.50
CA ALA A 408 -31.83 5.95 -12.01
C ALA A 408 -32.99 5.13 -12.56
N GLY A 409 -34.14 5.23 -11.90
CA GLY A 409 -35.37 4.57 -12.33
C GLY A 409 -36.50 4.73 -11.34
N VAL A 410 -37.62 4.07 -11.64
CA VAL A 410 -38.85 4.17 -10.85
C VAL A 410 -39.33 2.78 -10.48
N ILE A 411 -39.60 2.56 -9.21
CA ILE A 411 -40.32 1.38 -8.72
C ILE A 411 -41.73 1.82 -8.32
N ARG A 412 -42.75 1.27 -8.97
CA ARG A 412 -44.16 1.50 -8.65
C ARG A 412 -44.70 0.37 -7.79
N LEU A 413 -45.31 0.72 -6.68
CA LEU A 413 -46.03 -0.19 -5.80
C LEU A 413 -47.54 -0.02 -6.04
N GLU A 414 -48.20 -1.09 -6.46
CA GLU A 414 -49.65 -1.09 -6.61
C GLU A 414 -50.34 -1.61 -5.37
N ARG A 415 -51.36 -0.85 -4.94
CA ARG A 415 -52.13 -1.14 -3.74
C ARG A 415 -53.28 -2.10 -4.05
N GLY A 416 -53.32 -3.20 -3.33
CA GLY A 416 -54.41 -4.17 -3.31
C GLY A 416 -55.45 -3.90 -2.22
N PRO A 417 -56.46 -4.78 -2.11
CA PRO A 417 -57.50 -4.69 -1.09
C PRO A 417 -56.90 -4.63 0.32
N LYS A 418 -57.46 -3.78 1.20
CA LYS A 418 -56.98 -3.58 2.59
C LYS A 418 -55.53 -3.09 2.73
N GLY A 419 -54.94 -2.52 1.67
CA GLY A 419 -53.58 -1.98 1.69
C GLY A 419 -52.48 -3.03 1.52
N SER A 420 -52.82 -4.22 1.01
CA SER A 420 -51.83 -5.21 0.60
C SER A 420 -51.04 -4.77 -0.63
N LEU A 421 -49.88 -5.36 -0.88
CA LEU A 421 -49.12 -5.15 -2.11
C LEU A 421 -49.70 -6.06 -3.22
N ALA A 422 -50.13 -5.48 -4.34
CA ALA A 422 -50.81 -6.21 -5.43
C ALA A 422 -49.92 -6.43 -6.66
N ALA A 423 -49.06 -5.48 -6.98
CA ALA A 423 -48.05 -5.60 -8.03
C ALA A 423 -46.87 -4.67 -7.76
N LEU A 424 -45.74 -5.03 -8.37
CA LEU A 424 -44.51 -4.26 -8.39
C LEU A 424 -44.10 -4.04 -9.84
N GLU A 425 -43.69 -2.83 -10.18
CA GLU A 425 -43.20 -2.52 -11.52
C GLU A 425 -41.94 -1.67 -11.43
N SER A 426 -40.88 -2.09 -12.09
CA SER A 426 -39.71 -1.24 -12.35
C SER A 426 -39.85 -0.63 -13.73
N THR A 427 -39.58 0.66 -13.88
CA THR A 427 -39.49 1.34 -15.18
C THR A 427 -38.25 2.23 -15.23
N PRO A 428 -37.73 2.56 -16.43
CA PRO A 428 -36.76 3.62 -16.61
C PRO A 428 -37.25 4.96 -16.02
N PRO A 429 -36.35 5.91 -15.73
CA PRO A 429 -36.75 7.24 -15.29
C PRO A 429 -37.59 7.93 -16.39
N PRO A 430 -38.56 8.79 -16.01
CA PRO A 430 -39.48 9.38 -16.97
C PRO A 430 -38.73 10.33 -17.94
N GLU A 431 -39.02 10.25 -19.24
CA GLU A 431 -38.45 11.19 -20.22
C GLU A 431 -39.05 12.59 -20.06
N ASP A 432 -38.18 13.60 -20.17
CA ASP A 432 -38.53 15.02 -19.95
C ASP A 432 -38.16 15.91 -21.14
N GLY A 433 -37.13 15.55 -21.92
CA GLY A 433 -36.69 16.33 -23.09
C GLY A 433 -36.18 17.75 -22.78
N ARG A 434 -36.15 18.14 -21.51
CA ARG A 434 -35.68 19.44 -21.00
C ARG A 434 -34.33 19.30 -20.29
N GLU A 435 -33.65 20.42 -20.03
CA GLU A 435 -32.44 20.46 -19.19
C GLU A 435 -32.76 19.87 -17.80
N PRO A 436 -32.03 18.81 -17.35
CA PRO A 436 -32.24 18.22 -16.03
C PRO A 436 -32.03 19.23 -14.89
N VAL A 437 -32.71 19.03 -13.75
CA VAL A 437 -32.46 19.84 -12.54
C VAL A 437 -31.08 19.49 -12.01
N PHE A 438 -30.28 20.49 -11.67
CA PHE A 438 -28.86 20.36 -11.31
C PHE A 438 -27.93 19.88 -12.42
N TYR A 439 -28.37 19.90 -13.69
CA TYR A 439 -27.54 19.40 -14.80
C TYR A 439 -26.21 20.15 -14.92
N ARG A 440 -26.19 21.47 -14.72
CA ARG A 440 -24.96 22.29 -14.77
C ARG A 440 -24.03 22.00 -13.61
N GLU A 441 -24.57 21.81 -12.41
CA GLU A 441 -23.82 21.43 -11.23
C GLU A 441 -23.23 20.03 -11.40
N GLN A 442 -24.01 19.08 -11.93
CA GLN A 442 -23.54 17.73 -12.28
C GLN A 442 -22.46 17.78 -13.35
N LEU A 443 -22.62 18.61 -14.37
CA LEU A 443 -21.63 18.83 -15.42
C LEU A 443 -20.31 19.36 -14.85
N TYR A 444 -20.40 20.40 -14.01
CA TYR A 444 -19.26 20.97 -13.30
C TYR A 444 -18.57 19.92 -12.42
N MET A 445 -19.34 19.05 -11.75
CA MET A 445 -18.80 17.93 -10.98
C MET A 445 -18.08 16.92 -11.87
N LYS A 446 -18.69 16.49 -12.99
CA LYS A 446 -18.07 15.61 -13.99
C LYS A 446 -16.75 16.20 -14.50
N GLU A 447 -16.71 17.50 -14.76
CA GLU A 447 -15.53 18.22 -15.26
C GLU A 447 -14.41 18.21 -14.23
N ARG A 448 -14.73 18.49 -12.97
CA ARG A 448 -13.76 18.40 -11.88
C ARG A 448 -13.25 16.97 -11.67
N ILE A 449 -14.12 15.96 -11.76
CA ILE A 449 -13.69 14.55 -11.64
C ILE A 449 -12.74 14.21 -12.80
N ALA A 450 -13.14 14.47 -14.03
CA ALA A 450 -12.34 14.13 -15.21
C ALA A 450 -11.00 14.89 -15.22
N SER A 451 -11.01 16.18 -14.85
CA SER A 451 -9.81 17.01 -14.74
C SER A 451 -8.90 16.57 -13.59
N TYR A 452 -9.47 16.07 -12.48
CA TYR A 452 -8.69 15.56 -11.36
C TYR A 452 -7.88 14.30 -11.74
N PHE A 453 -8.43 13.45 -12.60
CA PHE A 453 -7.77 12.21 -13.04
C PHE A 453 -6.88 12.39 -14.29
N MET A 454 -7.24 13.29 -15.22
CA MET A 454 -6.60 13.39 -16.54
C MET A 454 -6.12 14.80 -16.91
N GLY A 455 -6.49 15.83 -16.14
CA GLY A 455 -6.47 17.24 -16.56
C GLY A 455 -5.12 17.95 -16.51
N SER A 456 -4.00 17.24 -16.35
CA SER A 456 -2.67 17.90 -16.33
C SER A 456 -2.06 18.07 -17.73
N GLY A 457 -2.58 17.40 -18.77
CA GLY A 457 -2.10 17.51 -20.15
C GLY A 457 -0.67 17.00 -20.39
N ASP A 458 0.02 16.56 -19.33
CA ASP A 458 1.37 16.02 -19.33
C ASP A 458 1.37 14.48 -19.31
N SER A 459 2.55 13.88 -19.41
CA SER A 459 2.75 12.46 -19.13
C SER A 459 4.04 12.25 -18.35
N VAL A 460 3.98 11.51 -17.25
CA VAL A 460 5.14 11.26 -16.36
C VAL A 460 5.49 9.79 -16.24
N LEU A 461 4.60 8.89 -16.66
CA LEU A 461 4.83 7.45 -16.70
C LEU A 461 4.50 6.88 -18.08
N PRO A 462 5.33 5.95 -18.59
CA PRO A 462 5.07 5.28 -19.86
C PRO A 462 3.93 4.29 -19.71
N ASP A 463 3.29 3.96 -20.84
CA ASP A 463 2.32 2.88 -20.90
C ASP A 463 3.01 1.51 -20.88
N LEU A 464 2.86 0.78 -19.77
CA LEU A 464 3.48 -0.53 -19.56
C LEU A 464 2.49 -1.70 -19.70
N ARG A 465 1.28 -1.50 -20.23
CA ARG A 465 0.25 -2.58 -20.29
C ARG A 465 0.71 -3.81 -21.06
N ALA A 466 1.50 -3.64 -22.13
CA ALA A 466 2.11 -4.75 -22.87
C ALA A 466 3.15 -5.56 -22.06
N ARG A 467 3.60 -5.04 -20.91
CA ARG A 467 4.59 -5.65 -20.02
C ARG A 467 3.99 -5.98 -18.63
N GLY A 468 2.66 -6.10 -18.55
CA GLY A 468 1.94 -6.42 -17.31
C GLY A 468 1.34 -5.22 -16.56
N GLY A 469 1.59 -3.99 -17.03
CA GLY A 469 1.04 -2.76 -16.43
C GLY A 469 1.59 -2.42 -15.05
N TYR A 470 0.99 -1.40 -14.42
CA TYR A 470 1.33 -1.02 -13.05
C TYR A 470 0.41 -1.75 -12.07
N THR A 471 0.97 -2.72 -11.35
CA THR A 471 0.35 -3.23 -10.13
C THR A 471 0.55 -2.26 -8.98
N ILE A 472 -0.27 -2.37 -7.93
CA ILE A 472 -0.08 -1.59 -6.69
C ILE A 472 1.34 -1.83 -6.14
N HIS A 473 1.77 -3.09 -6.07
CA HIS A 473 3.13 -3.45 -5.63
C HIS A 473 4.22 -2.76 -6.46
N SER A 474 4.19 -2.89 -7.79
CA SER A 474 5.23 -2.33 -8.67
C SER A 474 5.27 -0.80 -8.63
N PHE A 475 4.10 -0.14 -8.56
CA PHE A 475 4.03 1.32 -8.50
C PHE A 475 4.57 1.88 -7.18
N PHE A 476 4.19 1.29 -6.03
CA PHE A 476 4.70 1.78 -4.75
C PHE A 476 6.16 1.40 -4.51
N ASN A 477 6.64 0.30 -5.10
CA ASN A 477 8.07 -0.02 -5.15
C ASN A 477 8.85 1.01 -5.97
N LEU A 478 8.32 1.40 -7.13
CA LEU A 478 8.87 2.50 -7.92
C LEU A 478 8.95 3.78 -7.08
N ALA A 479 7.84 4.19 -6.45
CA ALA A 479 7.81 5.39 -5.61
C ALA A 479 8.85 5.35 -4.48
N ALA A 480 8.95 4.23 -3.76
CA ALA A 480 9.95 4.04 -2.70
C ALA A 480 11.39 4.10 -3.26
N ALA A 481 11.66 3.49 -4.40
CA ALA A 481 12.97 3.53 -5.05
C ALA A 481 13.39 4.95 -5.46
N LEU A 482 12.47 5.72 -6.02
CA LEU A 482 12.69 7.12 -6.41
C LEU A 482 12.99 8.00 -5.19
N LEU A 483 12.21 7.83 -4.11
CA LEU A 483 12.43 8.56 -2.86
C LEU A 483 13.80 8.27 -2.26
N ARG A 484 14.21 6.99 -2.22
CA ARG A 484 15.52 6.61 -1.69
C ARG A 484 16.65 7.32 -2.42
N ARG A 485 16.57 7.40 -3.76
CA ARG A 485 17.56 8.08 -4.60
C ARG A 485 17.56 9.58 -4.33
N GLN A 486 16.40 10.23 -4.38
CA GLN A 486 16.30 11.70 -4.23
C GLN A 486 16.74 12.18 -2.83
N TYR A 487 16.44 11.41 -1.78
CA TYR A 487 16.81 11.72 -0.41
C TYR A 487 18.22 11.24 -0.02
N ALA A 488 18.95 10.60 -0.94
CA ALA A 488 20.23 9.94 -0.68
C ALA A 488 20.19 9.04 0.59
N ALA A 489 19.07 8.35 0.78
CA ALA A 489 18.81 7.55 1.98
C ALA A 489 19.29 6.11 1.82
N GLU A 490 19.55 5.42 2.94
CA GLU A 490 19.84 3.99 2.94
C GLU A 490 18.58 3.17 2.67
N ALA A 491 17.44 3.59 3.23
CA ALA A 491 16.12 3.02 2.99
C ALA A 491 15.09 4.11 2.69
N ALA A 492 13.99 3.76 2.03
CA ALA A 492 12.83 4.65 1.91
C ALA A 492 11.54 3.87 2.13
N ILE A 493 10.54 4.52 2.71
CA ILE A 493 9.27 3.92 3.10
C ILE A 493 8.13 4.77 2.54
N VAL A 494 7.12 4.13 1.96
CA VAL A 494 5.92 4.78 1.43
C VAL A 494 4.68 4.04 1.92
N ARG A 495 3.66 4.78 2.37
CA ARG A 495 2.35 4.19 2.69
C ARG A 495 1.66 3.79 1.40
N VAL A 496 1.22 2.55 1.31
CA VAL A 496 0.53 2.04 0.13
C VAL A 496 -0.95 2.40 0.18
N LYS A 497 -1.46 2.85 -0.95
CA LYS A 497 -2.89 3.10 -1.16
C LYS A 497 -3.39 2.25 -2.32
N PRO A 498 -4.51 1.53 -2.15
CA PRO A 498 -5.10 0.80 -3.25
C PRO A 498 -5.54 1.81 -4.32
N PHE A 499 -5.23 1.50 -5.57
CA PHE A 499 -5.76 2.22 -6.72
C PHE A 499 -6.16 1.20 -7.80
N SER A 500 -7.09 1.61 -8.66
CA SER A 500 -7.42 0.89 -9.87
C SER A 500 -7.37 1.87 -11.04
N SER A 501 -6.60 1.55 -12.06
CA SER A 501 -6.67 2.30 -13.32
C SER A 501 -6.46 1.34 -14.49
N ARG A 502 -7.34 1.49 -15.48
CA ARG A 502 -7.27 0.82 -16.79
C ARG A 502 -7.31 1.86 -17.92
N VAL A 503 -6.81 3.07 -17.64
CA VAL A 503 -6.79 4.12 -18.67
C VAL A 503 -5.69 3.77 -19.67
N PRO A 504 -6.02 3.70 -20.98
CA PRO A 504 -5.04 3.39 -22.00
C PRO A 504 -4.08 4.56 -22.25
N GLY A 505 -2.83 4.26 -22.55
CA GLY A 505 -1.80 5.24 -22.90
C GLY A 505 -0.88 5.67 -21.75
N GLU A 506 -0.05 6.67 -22.03
CA GLU A 506 0.86 7.25 -21.05
C GLU A 506 0.08 7.90 -19.89
N ILE A 507 0.64 7.85 -18.68
CA ILE A 507 -0.08 8.25 -17.47
C ILE A 507 0.32 9.68 -17.06
N PRO A 508 -0.66 10.58 -16.86
CA PRO A 508 -0.42 11.98 -16.51
C PRO A 508 -0.06 12.17 -15.03
N SER A 509 0.54 13.31 -14.69
CA SER A 509 0.93 13.59 -13.29
C SER A 509 -0.28 13.65 -12.34
N SER A 510 -1.42 14.15 -12.82
CA SER A 510 -2.71 14.16 -12.10
C SER A 510 -3.14 12.75 -11.65
N MET A 511 -3.00 11.75 -12.52
CA MET A 511 -3.30 10.36 -12.18
C MET A 511 -2.32 9.78 -11.17
N VAL A 512 -1.01 10.04 -11.33
CA VAL A 512 0.02 9.61 -10.37
C VAL A 512 -0.21 10.19 -8.98
N ARG A 513 -0.59 11.47 -8.86
CA ARG A 513 -0.98 12.08 -7.57
C ARG A 513 -2.14 11.33 -6.92
N THR A 514 -3.12 10.94 -7.72
CA THR A 514 -4.27 10.19 -7.23
C THR A 514 -3.88 8.81 -6.73
N TRP A 515 -3.00 8.10 -7.44
CA TRP A 515 -2.49 6.79 -7.02
C TRP A 515 -1.65 6.86 -5.73
N LEU A 516 -0.83 7.91 -5.57
CA LEU A 516 -0.05 8.15 -4.35
C LEU A 516 -0.93 8.48 -3.14
N GLY A 517 -2.15 8.97 -3.36
CA GLY A 517 -3.06 9.40 -2.29
C GLY A 517 -2.73 10.81 -1.76
N PRO A 518 -3.00 11.10 -0.48
CA PRO A 518 -2.71 12.42 0.10
C PRO A 518 -1.24 12.82 -0.05
N ASP A 519 -0.98 14.11 -0.30
CA ASP A 519 0.39 14.60 -0.36
C ASP A 519 0.96 14.74 1.05
N GLU A 520 1.73 13.74 1.48
CA GLU A 520 2.31 13.68 2.82
C GLU A 520 3.65 14.46 2.88
N PRO A 521 3.91 15.21 3.96
CA PRO A 521 5.23 15.78 4.20
C PRO A 521 6.24 14.65 4.43
N MET A 522 7.39 14.76 3.78
CA MET A 522 8.45 13.75 3.85
C MET A 522 9.55 14.17 4.82
N ALA A 523 10.03 13.21 5.61
CA ALA A 523 11.11 13.39 6.57
C ALA A 523 12.30 12.48 6.23
N LEU A 524 13.51 13.01 6.41
CA LEU A 524 14.72 12.22 6.49
C LEU A 524 15.03 11.99 7.96
N ALA A 525 15.18 10.74 8.39
CA ALA A 525 15.43 10.43 9.81
C ALA A 525 16.45 9.30 9.99
N LEU A 526 17.05 9.26 11.18
CA LEU A 526 17.77 8.09 11.67
C LEU A 526 16.77 7.18 12.39
N VAL A 527 16.48 6.04 11.77
CA VAL A 527 15.51 5.04 12.25
C VAL A 527 16.28 3.84 12.84
N PRO A 528 16.04 3.47 14.10
CA PRO A 528 16.65 2.27 14.67
C PRO A 528 16.24 0.98 13.95
N GLY A 529 17.14 0.01 13.84
CA GLY A 529 16.94 -1.24 13.12
C GLY A 529 15.79 -2.09 13.65
N PHE A 530 15.50 -2.04 14.96
CA PHE A 530 14.35 -2.72 15.55
C PHE A 530 13.03 -2.18 14.99
N HIS A 531 12.94 -0.86 14.83
CA HIS A 531 11.74 -0.20 14.31
C HIS A 531 11.66 -0.33 12.79
N LEU A 532 12.80 -0.24 12.08
CA LEU A 532 12.84 -0.53 10.65
C LEU A 532 12.36 -1.96 10.37
N SER A 533 12.77 -2.93 11.19
CA SER A 533 12.34 -4.33 11.09
C SER A 533 10.86 -4.53 11.42
N GLU A 534 10.28 -3.70 12.30
CA GLU A 534 8.84 -3.65 12.57
C GLU A 534 8.07 -3.15 11.35
N LEU A 535 8.51 -2.04 10.73
CA LEU A 535 7.91 -1.48 9.52
C LEU A 535 7.97 -2.47 8.34
N LEU A 536 9.05 -3.25 8.25
CA LEU A 536 9.19 -4.30 7.22
C LEU A 536 8.20 -5.46 7.34
N ARG A 537 7.57 -5.66 8.51
CA ARG A 537 6.51 -6.68 8.64
C ARG A 537 5.23 -6.29 7.93
N SER A 538 5.03 -4.99 7.71
CA SER A 538 3.92 -4.44 6.94
C SER A 538 4.23 -4.32 5.45
N ALA A 539 5.27 -4.99 4.95
CA ALA A 539 5.64 -4.95 3.55
C ALA A 539 4.51 -5.45 2.64
N VAL A 540 4.37 -4.81 1.49
CA VAL A 540 3.37 -5.12 0.47
C VAL A 540 3.51 -6.59 0.00
N PRO A 541 2.45 -7.41 0.06
CA PRO A 541 2.47 -8.77 -0.49
C PRO A 541 2.51 -8.74 -2.03
N GLU A 542 3.29 -9.63 -2.64
CA GLU A 542 3.36 -9.76 -4.11
C GLU A 542 2.07 -10.35 -4.69
N GLY A 543 1.69 -9.93 -5.90
CA GLY A 543 0.64 -10.57 -6.71
C GLY A 543 -0.79 -10.44 -6.19
N SER A 544 -1.03 -9.54 -5.23
CA SER A 544 -2.35 -9.43 -4.60
C SER A 544 -3.24 -8.40 -5.32
N ASP A 545 -4.54 -8.70 -5.45
CA ASP A 545 -5.54 -7.77 -6.00
C ASP A 545 -5.68 -6.51 -5.14
N ALA A 546 -6.28 -5.44 -5.71
CA ALA A 546 -6.55 -4.18 -4.99
C ALA A 546 -7.23 -4.40 -3.63
N GLU A 547 -8.03 -5.47 -3.52
CA GLU A 547 -8.76 -5.82 -2.30
C GLU A 547 -7.90 -6.40 -1.18
N ALA A 548 -6.77 -7.04 -1.49
CA ALA A 548 -5.86 -7.55 -0.47
C ALA A 548 -5.15 -6.43 0.30
N TYR A 549 -5.12 -5.23 -0.30
CA TYR A 549 -4.58 -4.03 0.33
C TYR A 549 -5.61 -3.29 1.20
N LEU A 550 -6.87 -3.73 1.18
CA LEU A 550 -7.92 -3.20 2.05
C LEU A 550 -7.77 -3.82 3.43
N GLY A 551 -7.75 -3.00 4.49
CA GLY A 551 -7.81 -3.51 5.86
C GLY A 551 -6.50 -3.78 6.59
N ALA A 552 -5.36 -3.36 6.05
CA ALA A 552 -4.13 -3.20 6.81
C ALA A 552 -3.33 -2.02 6.27
N GLU A 553 -2.49 -1.42 7.13
CA GLU A 553 -1.51 -0.45 6.65
C GLU A 553 -0.34 -1.21 6.03
N TYR A 554 -0.23 -1.11 4.71
CA TYR A 554 0.90 -1.67 3.96
C TYR A 554 1.92 -0.59 3.65
N LEU A 555 3.20 -0.98 3.66
CA LEU A 555 4.34 -0.11 3.41
C LEU A 555 5.19 -0.68 2.27
N ALA A 556 5.47 0.13 1.26
CA ALA A 556 6.50 -0.19 0.27
C ALA A 556 7.84 0.29 0.80
N VAL A 557 8.86 -0.56 0.69
CA VAL A 557 10.18 -0.30 1.27
C VAL A 557 11.28 -0.47 0.22
N SER A 558 12.12 0.55 0.07
CA SER A 558 13.33 0.52 -0.76
C SER A 558 14.60 0.44 0.08
N GLY A 559 15.68 -0.04 -0.54
CA GLY A 559 17.02 -0.15 0.06
C GLY A 559 17.45 -1.59 0.35
N LEU A 560 16.54 -2.55 0.18
CA LEU A 560 16.80 -3.96 0.40
C LEU A 560 17.33 -4.64 -0.87
N ASP A 561 18.24 -5.60 -0.67
CA ASP A 561 18.59 -6.57 -1.70
C ASP A 561 17.60 -7.75 -1.75
N LYS A 562 17.78 -8.68 -2.70
CA LYS A 562 16.92 -9.88 -2.84
C LYS A 562 16.88 -10.77 -1.60
N SER A 563 17.86 -10.64 -0.70
CA SER A 563 17.93 -11.37 0.56
C SER A 563 17.36 -10.57 1.74
N GLY A 564 16.73 -9.42 1.50
CA GLY A 564 16.15 -8.56 2.53
C GLY A 564 17.19 -7.85 3.40
N ARG A 565 18.39 -7.61 2.86
CA ARG A 565 19.50 -6.94 3.57
C ARG A 565 19.66 -5.50 3.07
N LEU A 566 20.08 -4.60 3.95
CA LEU A 566 20.29 -3.19 3.62
C LEU A 566 21.75 -2.95 3.20
N GLY A 567 21.97 -2.66 1.93
CA GLY A 567 23.33 -2.50 1.38
C GLY A 567 24.21 -3.74 1.54
N GLY A 568 23.62 -4.94 1.46
CA GLY A 568 24.31 -6.23 1.61
C GLY A 568 24.49 -6.71 3.07
N LEU A 569 24.04 -5.94 4.05
CA LEU A 569 24.22 -6.22 5.47
C LEU A 569 22.91 -6.52 6.20
N PRO A 570 22.91 -7.43 7.18
CA PRO A 570 21.73 -7.68 8.00
C PRO A 570 21.32 -6.41 8.74
N ILE A 571 20.01 -6.23 8.92
CA ILE A 571 19.47 -5.13 9.72
C ILE A 571 19.71 -5.46 11.19
N VAL A 572 20.58 -4.70 11.83
CA VAL A 572 20.96 -4.87 13.23
C VAL A 572 20.02 -4.02 14.10
N PRO A 573 19.30 -4.60 15.08
CA PRO A 573 18.30 -3.87 15.86
C PRO A 573 18.80 -2.60 16.54
N SER A 574 20.05 -2.59 16.99
CA SER A 574 20.68 -1.47 17.71
C SER A 574 21.28 -0.39 16.81
N GLU A 575 21.46 -0.66 15.51
CA GLU A 575 21.99 0.33 14.55
C GLU A 575 20.88 1.30 14.11
N THR A 576 21.26 2.53 13.76
CA THR A 576 20.35 3.47 13.08
C THR A 576 20.62 3.51 11.59
N TYR A 577 19.55 3.58 10.81
CA TYR A 577 19.57 3.64 9.36
C TYR A 577 19.02 4.97 8.88
N LEU A 578 19.68 5.56 7.89
CA LEU A 578 19.20 6.79 7.27
C LEU A 578 17.99 6.44 6.38
N THR A 579 16.81 6.88 6.75
CA THR A 579 15.55 6.49 6.11
C THR A 579 14.75 7.71 5.70
N ALA A 580 14.25 7.71 4.46
CA ALA A 580 13.24 8.66 3.99
C ALA A 580 11.84 8.07 4.19
N LEU A 581 10.94 8.79 4.87
CA LEU A 581 9.61 8.29 5.23
C LEU A 581 8.62 9.45 5.41
N PRO A 582 7.30 9.21 5.27
CA PRO A 582 6.27 10.16 5.67
C PRO A 582 6.47 10.64 7.11
N ALA A 583 6.37 11.95 7.36
CA ALA A 583 6.63 12.54 8.67
C ALA A 583 5.71 11.97 9.76
N GLY A 584 4.48 11.61 9.43
CA GLY A 584 3.52 10.98 10.35
C GLY A 584 3.98 9.61 10.89
N LEU A 585 4.92 8.92 10.22
CA LEU A 585 5.54 7.70 10.74
C LEU A 585 6.64 7.97 11.79
N THR A 586 7.00 9.23 12.01
CA THR A 586 7.97 9.65 13.05
C THR A 586 7.31 10.18 14.32
N GLU A 587 6.01 10.49 14.27
CA GLU A 587 5.27 11.11 15.38
C GLU A 587 5.16 10.17 16.59
N GLY A 588 5.37 10.74 17.79
CA GLY A 588 5.32 9.98 19.05
C GLY A 588 6.44 8.95 19.23
N LYS A 589 7.48 8.94 18.38
CA LYS A 589 8.61 8.01 18.43
C LYS A 589 9.90 8.73 18.87
N PRO A 590 10.18 8.86 20.19
CA PRO A 590 11.34 9.62 20.69
C PRO A 590 12.70 8.99 20.30
N PHE A 591 12.70 7.73 19.89
CA PHE A 591 13.89 7.01 19.41
C PHE A 591 14.21 7.24 17.92
N VAL A 592 13.33 7.92 17.17
CA VAL A 592 13.57 8.31 15.77
C VAL A 592 14.09 9.75 15.76
N LYS A 593 15.27 9.97 15.14
CA LYS A 593 15.87 11.30 15.06
C LYS A 593 15.68 11.88 13.67
N VAL A 594 14.78 12.85 13.53
CA VAL A 594 14.58 13.60 12.28
C VAL A 594 15.80 14.47 11.99
N LEU A 595 16.21 14.51 10.72
CA LEU A 595 17.36 15.25 10.21
C LEU A 595 16.90 16.34 9.21
N LYS A 596 17.81 17.29 8.93
CA LYS A 596 17.61 18.24 7.84
C LYS A 596 17.60 17.48 6.50
N ARG A 597 16.62 17.77 5.66
CA ARG A 597 16.53 17.21 4.30
C ARG A 597 17.72 17.66 3.44
N PRO A 598 18.16 16.85 2.45
CA PRO A 598 19.17 17.27 1.49
C PRO A 598 18.73 18.49 0.69
N GLU A 599 19.68 19.28 0.23
CA GLU A 599 19.41 20.41 -0.68
C GLU A 599 18.87 19.89 -2.02
N GLY A 600 17.78 20.48 -2.52
CA GLY A 600 17.09 20.03 -3.74
C GLY A 600 16.13 18.85 -3.57
N ALA A 601 16.06 18.20 -2.40
CA ALA A 601 15.05 17.17 -2.13
C ALA A 601 13.67 17.83 -1.92
N ALA A 602 12.65 17.34 -2.63
CA ALA A 602 11.30 17.88 -2.56
C ALA A 602 10.67 17.69 -1.17
N GLU A 603 9.79 18.59 -0.75
CA GLU A 603 9.26 18.59 0.62
C GLU A 603 8.20 17.52 0.91
N THR A 604 7.50 17.10 -0.15
CA THR A 604 6.31 16.26 -0.07
C THR A 604 6.46 15.01 -0.94
N LEU A 605 5.65 14.00 -0.66
CA LEU A 605 5.63 12.73 -1.39
C LEU A 605 5.40 12.95 -2.89
N HIS A 606 4.40 13.76 -3.25
CA HIS A 606 4.07 14.04 -4.66
C HIS A 606 5.20 14.78 -5.35
N GLY A 607 5.73 15.84 -4.74
CA GLY A 607 6.82 16.61 -5.32
C GLY A 607 8.07 15.76 -5.56
N ALA A 608 8.33 14.84 -4.64
CA ALA A 608 9.48 13.94 -4.70
C ALA A 608 9.36 12.90 -5.84
N VAL A 609 8.24 12.18 -5.87
CA VAL A 609 8.00 11.13 -6.86
C VAL A 609 7.84 11.74 -8.27
N LEU A 610 7.03 12.78 -8.43
CA LEU A 610 6.80 13.40 -9.74
C LEU A 610 8.06 14.06 -10.30
N GLY A 611 8.83 14.75 -9.45
CA GLY A 611 10.10 15.35 -9.88
C GLY A 611 11.09 14.30 -10.38
N ALA A 612 11.20 13.16 -9.69
CA ALA A 612 12.07 12.07 -10.09
C ALA A 612 11.57 11.34 -11.37
N LEU A 613 10.25 11.18 -11.55
CA LEU A 613 9.67 10.63 -12.77
C LEU A 613 9.92 11.53 -13.98
N GLN A 614 9.76 12.84 -13.80
CA GLN A 614 10.06 13.83 -14.82
C GLN A 614 11.55 13.79 -15.20
N GLU A 615 12.45 13.73 -14.21
CA GLU A 615 13.90 13.58 -14.45
C GLU A 615 14.21 12.32 -15.26
N ILE A 616 13.59 11.18 -14.94
CA ILE A 616 13.77 9.93 -15.71
C ILE A 616 13.33 10.15 -17.17
N LYS A 617 12.15 10.73 -17.39
CA LYS A 617 11.63 10.98 -18.73
C LYS A 617 12.55 11.88 -19.54
N ASP A 618 12.99 12.99 -18.95
CA ASP A 618 13.82 14.02 -19.62
C ASP A 618 15.24 13.53 -19.92
N THR A 619 15.76 12.57 -19.14
CA THR A 619 17.11 12.03 -19.31
C THR A 619 17.18 10.78 -20.19
N THR A 620 16.05 10.15 -20.50
CA THR A 620 16.01 8.96 -21.37
C THR A 620 15.87 9.32 -22.84
N PRO A 621 16.74 8.79 -23.74
CA PRO A 621 16.80 9.22 -25.14
C PRO A 621 15.71 8.63 -26.04
N SER A 622 14.97 7.61 -25.57
CA SER A 622 13.95 6.93 -26.34
C SER A 622 12.84 6.38 -25.44
N ARG A 623 11.68 6.08 -26.03
CA ARG A 623 10.56 5.47 -25.32
C ARG A 623 10.94 4.14 -24.67
N LEU A 624 11.70 3.29 -25.37
CA LEU A 624 12.14 2.00 -24.83
C LEU A 624 13.04 2.20 -23.61
N ALA A 625 13.98 3.16 -23.65
CA ALA A 625 14.83 3.48 -22.52
C ALA A 625 14.04 4.04 -21.33
N TRP A 626 12.98 4.82 -21.60
CA TRP A 626 12.06 5.32 -20.59
C TRP A 626 11.30 4.18 -19.89
N GLU A 627 10.74 3.24 -20.67
CA GLU A 627 10.06 2.05 -20.16
C GLU A 627 11.00 1.18 -19.31
N GLU A 628 12.23 0.95 -19.77
CA GLU A 628 13.25 0.18 -19.05
C GLU A 628 13.69 0.84 -17.75
N ALA A 629 13.89 2.15 -17.74
CA ALA A 629 14.26 2.90 -16.54
C ALA A 629 13.17 2.84 -15.46
N VAL A 630 11.90 2.97 -15.86
CA VAL A 630 10.75 2.86 -14.95
C VAL A 630 10.60 1.43 -14.42
N LEU A 631 10.74 0.42 -15.28
CA LEU A 631 10.69 -0.99 -14.86
C LEU A 631 11.81 -1.37 -13.90
N GLU A 632 13.03 -0.89 -14.15
CA GLU A 632 14.17 -1.16 -13.26
C GLU A 632 13.97 -0.51 -11.89
N ALA A 633 13.47 0.73 -11.85
CA ALA A 633 13.12 1.37 -10.58
C ALA A 633 11.96 0.66 -9.87
N ALA A 634 10.95 0.16 -10.61
CA ALA A 634 9.82 -0.60 -10.07
C ALA A 634 10.20 -1.97 -9.48
N ARG A 635 11.30 -2.59 -9.94
CA ARG A 635 11.85 -3.81 -9.32
C ARG A 635 12.32 -3.56 -7.90
N ASN A 636 12.78 -2.34 -7.60
CA ASN A 636 13.16 -1.89 -6.25
C ASN A 636 14.18 -2.82 -5.55
N VAL A 637 15.06 -3.45 -6.32
CA VAL A 637 16.16 -4.26 -5.79
C VAL A 637 17.41 -3.38 -5.70
N THR A 638 17.91 -3.16 -4.49
CA THR A 638 19.14 -2.40 -4.30
C THR A 638 20.33 -3.36 -4.32
N PRO A 639 21.31 -3.20 -5.22
CA PRO A 639 22.48 -4.07 -5.25
C PRO A 639 23.28 -3.93 -3.94
N PRO A 640 23.94 -5.01 -3.48
CA PRO A 640 24.84 -4.94 -2.34
C PRO A 640 25.95 -3.93 -2.65
N ARG A 641 26.30 -3.11 -1.66
CA ARG A 641 27.34 -2.10 -1.79
C ARG A 641 28.49 -2.41 -0.85
N SER A 642 29.69 -1.97 -1.24
CA SER A 642 30.81 -2.01 -0.32
C SER A 642 30.63 -0.93 0.75
N VAL A 643 30.62 -1.32 2.01
CA VAL A 643 30.42 -0.43 3.16
C VAL A 643 31.66 -0.43 4.02
N TRP A 644 32.16 0.78 4.33
CA TRP A 644 33.24 0.98 5.29
C TRP A 644 32.71 1.65 6.55
N ARG A 645 33.08 1.13 7.71
CA ARG A 645 32.56 1.56 9.01
C ARG A 645 33.69 1.64 10.02
N LEU A 646 33.53 2.52 10.99
CA LEU A 646 34.37 2.56 12.19
C LEU A 646 33.49 2.19 13.38
N ASN A 647 33.81 1.10 14.05
CA ASN A 647 33.03 0.51 15.12
C ASN A 647 33.78 0.61 16.45
N LEU A 648 33.33 1.49 17.34
CA LEU A 648 33.74 1.49 18.75
C LEU A 648 32.91 0.42 19.46
N ARG A 649 33.41 -0.81 19.45
CA ARG A 649 32.72 -1.99 20.00
C ARG A 649 32.56 -1.90 21.51
N ASN A 650 33.56 -1.36 22.20
CA ASN A 650 33.53 -1.17 23.64
C ASN A 650 34.43 0.00 24.06
N LEU A 651 33.95 0.86 24.93
CA LEU A 651 34.74 1.72 25.82
C LEU A 651 34.10 1.60 27.20
N SER A 652 34.77 0.95 28.14
CA SER A 652 34.18 0.63 29.44
C SER A 652 35.11 0.86 30.62
N ALA A 653 34.49 1.22 31.74
CA ALA A 653 35.07 1.14 33.07
C ALA A 653 34.36 0.00 33.81
N GLN A 654 35.15 -0.91 34.38
CA GLN A 654 34.64 -2.15 34.98
C GLN A 654 35.13 -2.26 36.41
N MET A 655 34.23 -2.66 37.31
CA MET A 655 34.57 -3.12 38.65
C MET A 655 34.46 -4.63 38.67
N VAL A 656 35.55 -5.31 39.00
CA VAL A 656 35.65 -6.77 38.88
C VAL A 656 36.16 -7.39 40.17
N ASP A 657 35.68 -8.59 40.43
CA ASP A 657 36.09 -9.45 41.53
C ASP A 657 36.51 -10.81 40.95
N THR A 658 37.71 -11.27 41.28
CA THR A 658 38.32 -12.49 40.72
C THR A 658 38.51 -13.55 41.79
N GLY A 659 38.05 -14.78 41.51
CA GLY A 659 38.33 -15.96 42.33
C GLY A 659 39.21 -16.96 41.58
N VAL A 660 40.49 -17.01 41.92
CA VAL A 660 41.52 -17.85 41.30
C VAL A 660 41.74 -19.12 42.13
N ARG A 661 41.68 -20.27 41.46
CA ARG A 661 42.02 -21.57 42.05
C ARG A 661 43.05 -22.26 41.17
N ALA A 662 44.28 -22.40 41.65
CA ALA A 662 45.36 -23.02 40.91
C ALA A 662 46.16 -23.99 41.81
N PRO A 663 46.49 -25.21 41.33
CA PRO A 663 47.49 -26.07 41.97
C PRO A 663 48.87 -25.39 42.03
N GLY A 664 49.77 -25.85 42.91
CA GLY A 664 51.13 -25.32 42.99
C GLY A 664 51.91 -25.44 41.66
N GLY A 665 52.68 -24.40 41.31
CA GLY A 665 53.50 -24.33 40.09
C GLY A 665 52.89 -23.56 38.91
N TYR A 666 51.64 -23.10 39.03
CA TYR A 666 50.95 -22.27 38.01
C TYR A 666 51.32 -20.78 38.07
N ASP A 667 52.00 -20.34 39.14
CA ASP A 667 52.61 -19.02 39.30
C ASP A 667 53.68 -18.72 38.23
N GLN A 668 54.29 -19.76 37.66
CA GLN A 668 55.31 -19.67 36.61
C GLN A 668 54.72 -19.63 35.19
N VAL A 669 53.40 -19.76 35.03
CA VAL A 669 52.73 -19.68 33.73
C VAL A 669 52.54 -18.21 33.36
N ASN A 670 52.92 -17.83 32.14
CA ASN A 670 52.73 -16.47 31.61
C ASN A 670 51.26 -16.22 31.20
N GLU A 671 50.35 -16.30 32.19
CA GLU A 671 48.92 -16.02 32.08
C GLU A 671 48.44 -15.39 33.40
N SER A 672 48.31 -14.07 33.41
CA SER A 672 47.99 -13.29 34.62
C SER A 672 46.68 -13.69 35.28
N ARG A 673 45.72 -14.24 34.51
CA ARG A 673 44.42 -14.69 35.04
C ARG A 673 44.50 -15.90 35.96
N ILE A 674 45.59 -16.66 35.96
CA ILE A 674 45.78 -17.85 36.83
C ILE A 674 46.99 -17.75 37.75
N SER A 675 47.87 -16.77 37.53
CA SER A 675 49.02 -16.48 38.40
C SER A 675 48.75 -15.33 39.40
N ALA A 676 47.68 -14.55 39.21
CA ALA A 676 47.28 -13.49 40.13
C ALA A 676 46.53 -14.03 41.37
N ALA A 677 46.58 -13.28 42.47
CA ALA A 677 45.78 -13.53 43.67
C ALA A 677 44.36 -12.95 43.55
N ASP A 678 43.44 -13.45 44.37
CA ASP A 678 42.07 -12.93 44.48
C ASP A 678 42.08 -11.43 44.80
N GLN A 679 41.41 -10.62 43.98
CA GLN A 679 41.36 -9.16 44.15
C GLN A 679 40.10 -8.55 43.55
N THR A 680 39.59 -7.53 44.24
CA THR A 680 38.57 -6.62 43.70
C THR A 680 39.27 -5.38 43.13
N GLN A 681 38.97 -5.00 41.89
CA GLN A 681 39.71 -3.95 41.19
C GLN A 681 38.87 -3.20 40.15
N MET A 682 39.39 -2.06 39.71
CA MET A 682 38.85 -1.29 38.59
C MET A 682 39.75 -1.44 37.36
N GLN A 683 39.13 -1.65 36.20
CA GLN A 683 39.83 -1.79 34.92
C GLN A 683 39.13 -1.02 33.80
N GLY A 684 39.92 -0.48 32.88
CA GLY A 684 39.47 0.17 31.66
C GLY A 684 39.63 -0.76 30.46
N SER A 685 38.69 -0.68 29.52
CA SER A 685 38.70 -1.53 28.33
C SER A 685 38.19 -0.78 27.10
N ALA A 686 38.95 -0.79 26.01
CA ALA A 686 38.64 -0.11 24.76
C ALA A 686 38.84 -1.03 23.54
N ARG A 687 37.89 -1.04 22.61
CA ARG A 687 37.91 -1.85 21.38
C ARG A 687 37.41 -1.00 20.21
N LEU A 688 38.29 -0.69 19.26
CA LEU A 688 37.99 0.13 18.08
C LEU A 688 38.39 -0.63 16.81
N PHE A 689 37.45 -0.78 15.88
CA PHE A 689 37.63 -1.55 14.65
C PHE A 689 37.20 -0.76 13.41
N SER A 690 38.02 -0.80 12.37
CA SER A 690 37.64 -0.47 11.01
C SER A 690 37.09 -1.72 10.33
N GLU A 691 35.87 -1.65 9.83
CA GLU A 691 35.16 -2.78 9.25
C GLU A 691 34.82 -2.48 7.79
N PHE A 692 35.29 -3.33 6.87
CA PHE A 692 34.96 -3.30 5.46
C PHE A 692 34.11 -4.50 5.11
N TYR A 693 32.93 -4.23 4.55
CA TYR A 693 32.03 -5.24 4.03
C TYR A 693 31.87 -5.03 2.53
N SER A 694 32.18 -6.04 1.73
CA SER A 694 31.84 -6.09 0.30
C SER A 694 30.72 -7.11 0.08
N GLU A 695 30.43 -7.54 -1.14
CA GLU A 695 29.56 -8.70 -1.38
C GLU A 695 30.27 -10.01 -0.97
N SER A 696 31.55 -10.14 -1.31
CA SER A 696 32.30 -11.40 -1.20
C SER A 696 33.13 -11.53 0.07
N PHE A 697 33.53 -10.42 0.71
CA PHE A 697 34.45 -10.43 1.85
C PHE A 697 34.02 -9.48 2.97
N ARG A 698 34.36 -9.85 4.21
CA ARG A 698 34.38 -8.99 5.40
C ARG A 698 35.82 -8.87 5.90
N LEU A 699 36.28 -7.66 6.14
CA LEU A 699 37.59 -7.37 6.73
C LEU A 699 37.40 -6.49 7.96
N ASP A 700 37.85 -6.98 9.12
CA ASP A 700 37.86 -6.25 10.37
C ASP A 700 39.32 -6.00 10.78
N VAL A 701 39.72 -4.75 10.94
CA VAL A 701 41.06 -4.40 11.44
C VAL A 701 40.91 -3.42 12.59
N GLY A 702 41.54 -3.71 13.73
CA GLY A 702 41.33 -2.89 14.91
C GLY A 702 42.34 -3.08 16.02
N VAL A 703 42.10 -2.32 17.08
CA VAL A 703 42.87 -2.32 18.32
C VAL A 703 41.95 -2.66 19.49
N SER A 704 42.44 -3.55 20.35
CA SER A 704 41.84 -3.86 21.65
C SER A 704 42.84 -3.54 22.75
N ALA A 705 42.39 -2.84 23.78
CA ALA A 705 43.21 -2.31 24.86
C ALA A 705 42.51 -2.56 26.18
N ASP A 706 43.15 -3.31 27.08
CA ASP A 706 42.67 -3.57 28.43
C ASP A 706 43.75 -3.11 29.43
N TYR A 707 43.40 -2.21 30.35
CA TYR A 707 44.35 -1.62 31.30
C TYR A 707 43.75 -1.47 32.71
N GLY A 708 44.44 -1.98 33.72
CA GLY A 708 44.04 -1.93 35.12
C GLY A 708 45.25 -1.82 36.02
N LYS A 709 45.28 -0.78 36.87
CA LYS A 709 46.38 -0.52 37.80
C LYS A 709 45.87 0.07 39.10
N THR A 710 46.20 -0.62 40.19
CA THR A 710 45.89 -0.19 41.56
C THR A 710 47.16 0.31 42.22
N VAL A 711 47.14 1.54 42.73
CA VAL A 711 48.25 2.12 43.50
C VAL A 711 47.78 2.40 44.91
N LEU A 712 48.22 1.59 45.87
CA LEU A 712 47.98 1.80 47.29
C LEU A 712 49.17 2.56 47.88
N ARG A 713 48.87 3.61 48.65
CA ARG A 713 49.86 4.40 49.40
C ARG A 713 49.51 4.37 50.89
N PRO A 714 49.79 3.26 51.60
CA PRO A 714 49.53 3.19 53.02
C PRO A 714 50.48 4.14 53.77
N LYS A 715 50.00 4.75 54.85
CA LYS A 715 50.81 5.63 55.69
C LYS A 715 51.94 4.82 56.33
N ASP A 716 53.18 5.33 56.28
CA ASP A 716 54.38 4.71 56.84
C ASP A 716 54.75 3.33 56.25
N GLN A 717 54.20 2.97 55.07
CA GLN A 717 54.55 1.75 54.34
C GLN A 717 55.00 2.08 52.90
N PRO A 718 55.83 1.22 52.29
CA PRO A 718 56.20 1.39 50.89
C PRO A 718 54.97 1.39 49.99
N ARG A 719 55.06 2.18 48.91
CA ARG A 719 54.05 2.24 47.86
C ARG A 719 53.84 0.84 47.28
N LEU A 720 52.62 0.32 47.37
CA LEU A 720 52.21 -0.91 46.73
C LEU A 720 51.56 -0.58 45.39
N THR A 721 52.14 -1.05 44.30
CA THR A 721 51.61 -0.88 42.95
C THR A 721 51.33 -2.26 42.38
N THR A 722 50.07 -2.54 42.11
CA THR A 722 49.62 -3.80 41.50
C THR A 722 49.01 -3.48 40.15
N GLU A 723 49.65 -3.98 39.10
CA GLU A 723 49.11 -3.93 37.74
C GLU A 723 48.34 -5.22 37.49
N SER A 724 47.06 -5.09 37.20
CA SER A 724 46.15 -6.24 37.17
C SER A 724 45.83 -6.73 35.76
N VAL A 725 45.86 -5.82 34.79
CA VAL A 725 45.82 -6.14 33.36
C VAL A 725 46.54 -5.05 32.59
N ASP A 726 47.44 -5.45 31.70
CA ASP A 726 48.07 -4.59 30.70
C ASP A 726 48.10 -5.39 29.39
N GLN A 727 47.20 -5.06 28.47
CA GLN A 727 47.12 -5.72 27.17
C GLN A 727 46.74 -4.75 26.06
N LEU A 728 47.51 -4.80 24.97
CA LEU A 728 47.28 -4.08 23.74
C LEU A 728 47.41 -5.04 22.55
N ILE A 729 46.31 -5.29 21.87
CA ILE A 729 46.22 -6.19 20.72
C ILE A 729 45.89 -5.40 19.47
N TYR A 730 46.72 -5.52 18.45
CA TYR A 730 46.40 -5.14 17.07
C TYR A 730 45.92 -6.40 16.34
N SER A 731 44.73 -6.38 15.75
CA SER A 731 44.16 -7.57 15.10
C SER A 731 43.54 -7.25 13.75
N GLY A 732 43.71 -8.14 12.80
CA GLY A 732 43.03 -8.16 11.51
C GLY A 732 42.37 -9.52 11.27
N GLU A 733 41.14 -9.53 10.77
CA GLU A 733 40.41 -10.74 10.36
C GLU A 733 39.76 -10.52 8.98
N LEU A 734 40.01 -11.44 8.07
CA LEU A 734 39.40 -11.52 6.75
C LEU A 734 38.53 -12.76 6.67
N VAL A 735 37.28 -12.60 6.22
CA VAL A 735 36.32 -13.69 6.03
C VAL A 735 35.78 -13.65 4.60
N TYR A 736 35.82 -14.77 3.89
CA TYR A 736 35.22 -14.92 2.56
C TYR A 736 33.82 -15.52 2.66
N ARG A 737 32.85 -14.95 1.96
CA ARG A 737 31.46 -15.45 1.91
C ARG A 737 31.37 -16.53 0.84
N TRP A 738 31.22 -17.78 1.27
CA TRP A 738 31.12 -18.91 0.35
C TRP A 738 29.68 -19.39 0.16
N ARG A 739 28.94 -19.62 1.24
CA ARG A 739 27.56 -20.13 1.20
C ARG A 739 26.65 -19.39 2.16
N LYS A 740 25.43 -19.11 1.71
CA LYS A 740 24.34 -18.54 2.52
C LYS A 740 23.35 -19.64 2.87
N PHE A 741 22.86 -19.65 4.10
CA PHE A 741 21.88 -20.62 4.61
C PHE A 741 20.68 -19.88 5.19
N ASP A 742 19.48 -20.24 4.74
CA ASP A 742 18.22 -19.75 5.26
C ASP A 742 17.49 -20.92 5.94
N GLY A 743 17.26 -20.84 7.26
CA GLY A 743 16.64 -21.93 8.02
C GLY A 743 16.13 -21.51 9.40
N ARG A 744 15.78 -22.49 10.26
CA ARG A 744 15.23 -22.26 11.62
C ARG A 744 16.14 -21.44 12.54
N LEU A 745 17.45 -21.39 12.26
CA LEU A 745 18.44 -20.61 13.01
C LEU A 745 18.65 -19.19 12.46
N GLY A 746 17.84 -18.78 11.49
CA GLY A 746 17.95 -17.50 10.80
C GLY A 746 18.85 -17.55 9.56
N LYS A 747 19.16 -16.37 9.01
CA LYS A 747 20.03 -16.21 7.84
C LYS A 747 21.49 -16.27 8.27
N LEU A 748 22.22 -17.32 7.90
CA LEU A 748 23.62 -17.54 8.26
C LEU A 748 24.52 -17.54 7.02
N VAL A 749 25.78 -17.14 7.18
CA VAL A 749 26.79 -17.20 6.12
C VAL A 749 27.95 -18.09 6.58
N ALA A 750 28.42 -18.98 5.72
CA ALA A 750 29.59 -19.80 5.95
C ALA A 750 30.74 -19.40 5.01
N GLY A 751 31.96 -19.50 5.52
CA GLY A 751 33.13 -19.50 4.67
C GLY A 751 34.45 -19.50 5.42
N PRO A 752 35.58 -19.52 4.68
CA PRO A 752 36.89 -19.54 5.29
C PRO A 752 37.24 -18.18 5.90
N TYR A 753 38.00 -18.20 6.98
CA TYR A 753 38.56 -17.02 7.61
C TYR A 753 40.07 -17.13 7.75
N ALA A 754 40.73 -15.98 7.76
CA ALA A 754 42.13 -15.81 8.10
C ALA A 754 42.27 -14.62 9.06
N SER A 755 43.12 -14.74 10.06
CA SER A 755 43.31 -13.75 11.11
C SER A 755 44.77 -13.60 11.45
N ALA A 756 45.16 -12.38 11.81
CA ALA A 756 46.48 -12.06 12.34
C ALA A 756 46.32 -11.11 13.53
N ALA A 757 47.05 -11.36 14.61
CA ALA A 757 47.04 -10.51 15.79
C ALA A 757 48.45 -10.34 16.36
N TYR A 758 48.78 -9.13 16.77
CA TYR A 758 49.99 -8.80 17.50
C TYR A 758 49.62 -8.36 18.91
N ASP A 759 50.06 -9.12 19.91
CA ASP A 759 49.72 -8.98 21.31
C ASP A 759 50.97 -8.48 22.09
N THR A 760 50.82 -7.31 22.70
CA THR A 760 51.86 -6.55 23.41
C THR A 760 51.26 -5.87 24.66
N GLU A 761 52.08 -5.20 25.44
CA GLU A 761 51.71 -4.43 26.64
C GLU A 761 51.96 -2.92 26.41
N PHE A 762 51.32 -2.06 27.21
CA PHE A 762 51.51 -0.61 27.25
C PHE A 762 52.85 -0.23 27.88
N ALA A 763 53.23 -0.90 28.97
CA ALA A 763 54.48 -0.68 29.68
C ALA A 763 55.15 -2.01 30.07
N ARG A 764 56.44 -1.96 30.41
CA ARG A 764 57.12 -3.14 30.97
C ARG A 764 56.72 -3.31 32.43
N SER A 765 56.35 -4.52 32.81
CA SER A 765 56.10 -4.87 34.21
C SER A 765 57.41 -5.26 34.90
N GLY A 766 57.97 -4.34 35.70
CA GLY A 766 59.23 -4.56 36.41
C GLY A 766 60.42 -4.85 35.48
N ASP A 767 61.22 -5.88 35.80
CA ASP A 767 62.40 -6.30 35.04
C ASP A 767 62.09 -7.25 33.87
N LEU A 768 60.80 -7.52 33.59
CA LEU A 768 60.40 -8.45 32.54
C LEU A 768 60.47 -7.81 31.13
N PRO A 769 60.82 -8.59 30.08
CA PRO A 769 60.78 -8.12 28.72
C PRO A 769 59.34 -7.86 28.27
N LEU A 770 59.13 -6.80 27.48
CA LEU A 770 57.84 -6.47 26.88
C LEU A 770 57.29 -7.67 26.09
N ARG A 771 56.01 -8.00 26.30
CA ARG A 771 55.34 -9.07 25.55
C ARG A 771 55.33 -8.79 24.05
N LYS A 772 55.70 -9.82 23.27
CA LYS A 772 55.70 -9.79 21.80
C LYS A 772 55.20 -11.12 21.27
N VAL A 773 53.91 -11.22 21.02
CA VAL A 773 53.30 -12.44 20.50
C VAL A 773 52.59 -12.15 19.18
N LEU A 774 53.05 -12.79 18.11
CA LEU A 774 52.37 -12.77 16.81
C LEU A 774 51.52 -14.03 16.68
N ARG A 775 50.20 -13.87 16.52
CA ARG A 775 49.25 -14.96 16.29
C ARG A 775 48.73 -14.90 14.87
N GLY A 776 48.77 -16.02 14.17
CA GLY A 776 48.05 -16.24 12.91
C GLY A 776 47.01 -17.33 13.11
N GLY A 777 45.85 -17.22 12.47
CA GLY A 777 44.82 -18.25 12.53
C GLY A 777 44.02 -18.36 11.24
N ALA A 778 43.63 -19.56 10.86
CA ALA A 778 42.80 -19.81 9.68
C ALA A 778 41.88 -21.01 9.89
N GLY A 779 40.71 -20.97 9.27
CA GLY A 779 39.72 -22.05 9.40
C GLY A 779 38.41 -21.73 8.73
N LEU A 780 37.33 -22.30 9.25
CA LEU A 780 35.96 -22.06 8.78
C LEU A 780 35.16 -21.31 9.84
N LYS A 781 34.30 -20.39 9.41
CA LYS A 781 33.42 -19.59 10.25
C LYS A 781 32.00 -19.59 9.69
N LEU A 782 31.02 -19.77 10.57
CA LEU A 782 29.62 -19.39 10.40
C LEU A 782 29.42 -18.02 11.05
N PHE A 783 28.79 -17.07 10.35
CA PHE A 783 28.66 -15.69 10.80
C PHE A 783 27.41 -15.00 10.26
N GLU A 784 27.16 -13.77 10.74
CA GLU A 784 26.02 -12.90 10.34
C GLU A 784 24.63 -13.41 10.75
N GLY A 785 24.54 -14.38 11.65
CA GLY A 785 23.25 -14.85 12.19
C GLY A 785 22.62 -13.87 13.19
N ALA A 786 21.30 -13.93 13.31
CA ALA A 786 20.54 -13.04 14.19
C ALA A 786 20.81 -13.31 15.70
N ALA A 787 20.91 -14.59 16.08
CA ALA A 787 21.21 -15.02 17.45
C ALA A 787 22.64 -15.59 17.57
N LEU A 788 23.02 -16.48 16.65
CA LEU A 788 24.39 -16.97 16.51
C LEU A 788 25.18 -16.02 15.61
N GLN A 789 25.92 -15.12 16.23
CA GLN A 789 26.69 -14.12 15.49
C GLN A 789 27.91 -14.71 14.83
N GLU A 790 28.63 -15.59 15.54
CA GLU A 790 29.83 -16.25 15.05
C GLU A 790 29.96 -17.66 15.65
N LEU A 791 30.38 -18.64 14.84
CA LEU A 791 30.86 -19.94 15.27
C LEU A 791 32.03 -20.31 14.37
N TYR A 792 33.20 -20.61 14.92
CA TYR A 792 34.38 -20.92 14.14
C TYR A 792 35.15 -22.12 14.67
N ALA A 793 35.86 -22.77 13.75
CA ALA A 793 36.83 -23.80 14.05
C ALA A 793 38.01 -23.66 13.09
N GLY A 794 39.23 -23.72 13.60
CA GLY A 794 40.42 -23.47 12.81
C GLY A 794 41.71 -23.86 13.51
N LEU A 795 42.82 -23.63 12.82
CA LEU A 795 44.17 -23.79 13.33
C LEU A 795 44.73 -22.41 13.66
N SER A 796 45.46 -22.31 14.75
CA SER A 796 46.19 -21.11 15.16
C SER A 796 47.66 -21.42 15.38
N THR A 797 48.51 -20.43 15.08
CA THR A 797 49.95 -20.45 15.30
C THR A 797 50.33 -19.21 16.09
N GLU A 798 51.12 -19.38 17.15
CA GLU A 798 51.62 -18.29 17.98
C GLU A 798 53.15 -18.30 17.95
N GLN A 799 53.74 -17.20 17.51
CA GLN A 799 55.17 -16.94 17.61
C GLN A 799 55.42 -16.00 18.78
N VAL A 800 56.05 -16.53 19.82
CA VAL A 800 56.39 -15.82 21.06
C VAL A 800 57.84 -15.34 20.96
N TYR A 801 57.99 -14.03 20.76
CA TYR A 801 59.28 -13.32 20.71
C TYR A 801 59.64 -12.65 22.04
N THR A 802 58.80 -12.80 23.07
CA THR A 802 59.03 -12.24 24.41
C THR A 802 60.32 -12.75 25.06
N TYR A 803 60.75 -13.98 24.74
CA TYR A 803 61.97 -14.60 25.30
C TYR A 803 62.88 -15.10 24.18
N LEU A 804 64.19 -15.19 24.46
CA LEU A 804 65.18 -15.82 23.59
C LEU A 804 65.53 -17.21 24.16
N PRO A 805 65.47 -18.29 23.35
CA PRO A 805 65.07 -18.34 21.95
C PRO A 805 63.55 -18.19 21.74
N ALA A 806 63.17 -17.65 20.57
CA ALA A 806 61.77 -17.51 20.17
C ALA A 806 61.06 -18.88 20.09
N ARG A 807 59.78 -18.92 20.43
CA ARG A 807 59.00 -20.17 20.49
C ARG A 807 57.79 -20.12 19.57
N THR A 808 57.50 -21.24 18.92
CA THR A 808 56.31 -21.41 18.09
C THR A 808 55.37 -22.42 18.74
N LYS A 809 54.09 -22.05 18.86
CA LYS A 809 53.02 -22.92 19.36
C LYS A 809 51.95 -23.08 18.28
N HIS A 810 51.40 -24.27 18.15
CA HIS A 810 50.27 -24.56 17.27
C HIS A 810 49.09 -25.01 18.11
N ALA A 811 47.88 -24.60 17.76
CA ALA A 811 46.67 -25.01 18.45
C ALA A 811 45.49 -25.21 17.50
N LEU A 812 44.63 -26.17 17.85
CA LEU A 812 43.27 -26.22 17.34
C LEU A 812 42.43 -25.23 18.16
N GLU A 813 41.73 -24.34 17.49
CA GLU A 813 40.87 -23.34 18.13
C GLU A 813 39.44 -23.47 17.63
N THR A 814 38.50 -23.40 18.56
CA THR A 814 37.08 -23.21 18.25
C THR A 814 36.52 -22.12 19.15
N GLY A 815 35.54 -21.38 18.66
CA GLY A 815 34.88 -20.37 19.45
C GLY A 815 33.51 -20.01 18.90
N PHE A 816 32.73 -19.33 19.73
CA PHE A 816 31.37 -18.92 19.42
C PHE A 816 31.07 -17.53 19.97
N ARG A 817 30.07 -16.86 19.38
CA ARG A 817 29.45 -15.63 19.88
C ARG A 817 27.94 -15.69 19.65
N LEU A 818 27.20 -15.53 20.74
CA LEU A 818 25.75 -15.49 20.81
C LEU A 818 25.30 -14.13 21.30
N GLU A 819 24.24 -13.60 20.70
CA GLU A 819 23.62 -12.36 21.16
C GLU A 819 22.11 -12.41 20.98
N MET A 820 21.35 -12.29 22.07
CA MET A 820 19.90 -12.50 22.08
C MET A 820 19.20 -11.42 22.92
N PRO A 821 18.21 -10.69 22.35
CA PRO A 821 17.34 -9.85 23.16
C PRO A 821 16.41 -10.73 24.01
N LEU A 822 16.20 -10.38 25.29
CA LEU A 822 15.27 -11.09 26.15
C LEU A 822 13.84 -10.59 25.90
N PRO A 823 12.92 -11.44 25.39
CA PRO A 823 11.57 -11.02 25.02
C PRO A 823 10.82 -10.34 26.16
N GLY A 824 10.14 -9.22 25.87
CA GLY A 824 9.37 -8.47 26.86
C GLY A 824 10.20 -7.63 27.84
N THR A 825 11.52 -7.54 27.66
CA THR A 825 12.41 -6.75 28.52
C THR A 825 13.36 -5.87 27.70
N ALA A 826 14.00 -4.88 28.34
CA ALA A 826 15.04 -4.05 27.75
C ALA A 826 16.45 -4.67 27.86
N LEU A 827 16.54 -5.96 28.17
CA LEU A 827 17.79 -6.66 28.46
C LEU A 827 18.29 -7.42 27.23
N ARG A 828 19.62 -7.41 27.05
CA ARG A 828 20.31 -8.16 26.00
C ARG A 828 21.28 -9.13 26.64
N LEU A 829 21.14 -10.42 26.31
CA LEU A 829 22.08 -11.45 26.71
C LEU A 829 23.14 -11.60 25.62
N SER A 830 24.41 -11.48 25.98
CA SER A 830 25.55 -11.79 25.12
C SER A 830 26.40 -12.87 25.78
N ALA A 831 26.75 -13.91 25.02
CA ALA A 831 27.63 -14.96 25.46
C ALA A 831 28.68 -15.23 24.39
N ASP A 832 29.95 -15.29 24.76
CA ASP A 832 31.03 -15.66 23.86
C ASP A 832 32.01 -16.59 24.55
N GLY A 833 32.75 -17.35 23.76
CA GLY A 833 33.75 -18.23 24.32
C GLY A 833 34.68 -18.80 23.28
N ASN A 834 35.87 -19.18 23.73
CA ASN A 834 36.82 -19.89 22.89
C ASN A 834 37.55 -21.00 23.66
N TYR A 835 37.88 -22.05 22.91
CA TYR A 835 38.63 -23.19 23.39
C TYR A 835 39.84 -23.41 22.48
N ARG A 836 41.02 -23.51 23.09
CA ARG A 836 42.28 -23.82 22.41
C ARG A 836 42.91 -25.07 22.98
N LEU A 837 43.26 -25.99 22.08
CA LEU A 837 44.03 -27.19 22.40
C LEU A 837 45.40 -27.09 21.72
N PHE A 838 46.45 -26.95 22.52
CA PHE A 838 47.81 -26.76 22.03
C PHE A 838 48.48 -28.09 21.69
N ALA A 839 49.10 -28.17 20.51
CA ALA A 839 49.90 -29.31 20.09
C ALA A 839 51.14 -29.47 20.98
N ARG A 840 51.52 -30.71 21.28
CA ARG A 840 52.74 -31.04 22.03
C ARG A 840 53.98 -30.73 21.19
N SER A 841 55.05 -30.29 21.85
CA SER A 841 56.36 -30.01 21.28
C SER A 841 57.46 -30.53 22.20
N ARG A 842 58.60 -30.94 21.63
CA ARG A 842 59.79 -31.34 22.39
C ARG A 842 60.40 -30.21 23.22
N TYR A 843 60.04 -28.96 22.90
CA TYR A 843 60.50 -27.75 23.58
C TYR A 843 59.51 -27.25 24.66
N ASP A 844 58.47 -28.03 24.97
CA ASP A 844 57.48 -27.64 25.98
C ASP A 844 58.11 -27.55 27.38
N THR A 845 57.75 -26.51 28.11
CA THR A 845 58.19 -26.20 29.48
C THR A 845 57.04 -26.33 30.48
N ALA A 846 57.33 -26.22 31.77
CA ALA A 846 56.29 -26.22 32.82
C ALA A 846 55.28 -25.08 32.62
N ALA A 847 55.70 -23.96 32.02
CA ALA A 847 54.87 -22.80 31.73
C ALA A 847 53.96 -22.96 30.49
N ASP A 848 54.05 -24.07 29.74
CA ASP A 848 53.28 -24.26 28.51
C ASP A 848 51.93 -24.95 28.77
N LEU A 849 50.86 -24.32 28.28
CA LEU A 849 49.48 -24.79 28.44
C LEU A 849 49.15 -25.91 27.45
N LYS A 850 48.39 -26.90 27.93
CA LYS A 850 47.80 -27.99 27.14
C LYS A 850 46.48 -27.53 26.54
N GLU A 851 45.58 -27.01 27.36
CA GLU A 851 44.29 -26.51 26.92
C GLU A 851 43.94 -25.20 27.62
N ARG A 852 43.12 -24.39 26.97
CA ARG A 852 42.58 -23.13 27.48
C ARG A 852 41.13 -23.01 27.06
N LEU A 853 40.26 -22.71 28.02
CA LEU A 853 38.86 -22.40 27.83
C LEU A 853 38.57 -21.01 28.41
N GLU A 854 37.86 -20.19 27.66
CA GLU A 854 37.34 -18.90 28.09
C GLU A 854 35.85 -18.84 27.75
N LEU A 855 35.03 -18.48 28.74
CA LEU A 855 33.60 -18.29 28.58
C LEU A 855 33.20 -16.96 29.22
N ASN A 856 32.56 -16.10 28.43
CA ASN A 856 32.06 -14.80 28.84
C ASN A 856 30.54 -14.79 28.73
N LEU A 857 29.87 -14.35 29.79
CA LEU A 857 28.44 -14.13 29.83
C LEU A 857 28.19 -12.71 30.32
N ARG A 858 27.32 -11.98 29.62
CA ARG A 858 27.00 -10.59 29.94
C ARG A 858 25.54 -10.32 29.68
N LEU A 859 24.93 -9.58 30.60
CA LEU A 859 23.55 -9.12 30.52
C LEU A 859 23.56 -7.59 30.49
N SER A 860 23.27 -7.00 29.34
CA SER A 860 23.38 -5.57 29.12
C SER A 860 22.01 -4.89 29.08
N THR A 861 21.90 -3.70 29.65
CA THR A 861 20.75 -2.80 29.47
C THR A 861 21.19 -1.38 29.18
N ARG A 862 20.39 -0.65 28.40
CA ARG A 862 20.67 0.73 28.00
C ARG A 862 20.19 1.68 29.09
N LEU A 863 21.11 2.50 29.61
CA LEU A 863 20.80 3.54 30.59
C LEU A 863 20.32 4.81 29.89
N TYR A 864 21.16 5.35 28.99
CA TYR A 864 20.88 6.58 28.27
C TYR A 864 21.72 6.66 26.98
N GLY A 865 21.07 6.90 25.84
CA GLY A 865 21.74 6.94 24.54
C GLY A 865 22.52 5.65 24.24
N ASP A 866 23.83 5.78 24.03
CA ASP A 866 24.75 4.68 23.73
C ASP A 866 25.46 4.13 24.98
N VAL A 867 25.07 4.57 26.19
CA VAL A 867 25.62 4.11 27.47
C VAL A 867 24.84 2.91 28.00
N MET A 868 25.54 1.84 28.34
CA MET A 868 24.99 0.59 28.84
C MET A 868 25.58 0.24 30.21
N ILE A 869 24.79 -0.45 31.02
CA ILE A 869 25.27 -1.14 32.21
C ILE A 869 25.15 -2.64 32.02
N SER A 870 26.22 -3.34 32.37
CA SER A 870 26.44 -4.74 32.00
C SER A 870 27.03 -5.51 33.18
N PRO A 871 26.21 -6.14 34.04
CA PRO A 871 26.69 -7.25 34.85
C PRO A 871 27.27 -8.35 33.95
N PHE A 872 28.42 -8.89 34.34
CA PHE A 872 29.09 -9.94 33.58
C PHE A 872 29.75 -10.99 34.47
N LEU A 873 29.98 -12.15 33.85
CA LEU A 873 30.69 -13.29 34.41
C LEU A 873 31.67 -13.80 33.34
N ASN A 874 32.93 -13.97 33.70
CA ASN A 874 33.95 -14.61 32.88
C ASN A 874 34.49 -15.83 33.63
N PHE A 875 34.48 -16.97 32.98
CA PHE A 875 35.09 -18.20 33.46
C PHE A 875 36.27 -18.57 32.57
N PHE A 876 37.43 -18.69 33.20
CA PHE A 876 38.68 -19.08 32.57
C PHE A 876 39.16 -20.41 33.15
N LEU A 877 39.59 -21.33 32.29
CA LEU A 877 40.20 -22.60 32.68
C LEU A 877 41.43 -22.87 31.83
N ALA A 878 42.51 -23.33 32.45
CA ALA A 878 43.71 -23.76 31.75
C ALA A 878 44.37 -24.97 32.43
N SER A 879 44.86 -25.92 31.64
CA SER A 879 45.68 -27.03 32.14
C SER A 879 47.10 -26.96 31.56
N GLY A 880 48.10 -27.34 32.35
CA GLY A 880 49.49 -27.35 31.91
C GLY A 880 49.83 -28.61 31.12
N LYS A 881 50.82 -28.55 30.22
CA LYS A 881 51.33 -29.75 29.54
C LYS A 881 52.16 -30.65 30.46
N LYS A 882 52.84 -30.04 31.43
CA LYS A 882 53.74 -30.70 32.40
C LYS A 882 53.33 -30.48 33.86
N LEU A 883 52.36 -29.60 34.12
CA LEU A 883 51.82 -29.34 35.46
C LEU A 883 50.58 -30.22 35.70
N PRO A 884 50.42 -30.81 36.90
CA PRO A 884 49.25 -31.59 37.25
C PRO A 884 48.04 -30.70 37.56
N GLY A 885 46.84 -31.15 37.16
CA GLY A 885 45.57 -30.47 37.45
C GLY A 885 45.17 -29.40 36.43
N SER A 886 44.18 -28.59 36.80
CA SER A 886 43.69 -27.45 36.03
C SER A 886 43.59 -26.23 36.95
N ALA A 887 43.98 -25.07 36.45
CA ALA A 887 43.76 -23.79 37.10
C ALA A 887 42.48 -23.16 36.54
N THR A 888 41.70 -22.53 37.41
CA THR A 888 40.46 -21.84 37.04
C THR A 888 40.42 -20.44 37.62
N ASN A 889 39.82 -19.49 36.91
CA ASN A 889 39.51 -18.16 37.41
C ASN A 889 38.05 -17.83 37.07
N LEU A 890 37.28 -17.49 38.09
CA LEU A 890 35.93 -16.96 37.94
C LEU A 890 35.96 -15.46 38.25
N THR A 891 35.71 -14.64 37.23
CA THR A 891 35.62 -13.19 37.35
C THR A 891 34.15 -12.78 37.27
N THR A 892 33.69 -11.98 38.22
CA THR A 892 32.36 -11.36 38.18
C THR A 892 32.47 -9.86 38.33
N GLY A 893 31.52 -9.10 37.78
CA GLY A 893 31.61 -7.65 37.87
C GLY A 893 30.50 -6.89 37.19
N PHE A 894 30.63 -5.57 37.23
CA PHE A 894 29.77 -4.62 36.53
C PHE A 894 30.61 -3.75 35.61
N ALA A 895 30.16 -3.58 34.38
CA ALA A 895 30.76 -2.68 33.41
C ALA A 895 29.79 -1.54 33.07
N LEU A 896 30.30 -0.31 33.12
CA LEU A 896 29.66 0.84 32.48
C LEU A 896 30.30 1.02 31.11
N GLU A 897 29.51 0.85 30.06
CA GLU A 897 30.01 0.68 28.69
C GLU A 897 29.43 1.74 27.77
N TYR A 898 30.24 2.19 26.82
CA TYR A 898 29.82 3.01 25.69
C TYR A 898 30.25 2.31 24.40
N SER A 899 29.29 2.11 23.48
CA SER A 899 29.55 1.49 22.18
C SER A 899 28.88 2.31 21.08
N ARG A 900 29.58 2.58 19.98
CA ARG A 900 29.02 3.36 18.88
C ARG A 900 29.58 2.96 17.53
N LEU A 901 28.68 2.81 16.57
CA LEU A 901 29.03 2.60 15.17
C LEU A 901 29.02 3.93 14.41
N PHE A 902 30.13 4.24 13.76
CA PHE A 902 30.28 5.37 12.87
C PHE A 902 30.29 4.85 11.43
N LYS A 903 29.17 5.07 10.71
CA LYS A 903 29.12 4.84 9.26
C LYS A 903 29.89 5.97 8.59
N LEU A 904 30.96 5.62 7.87
CA LEU A 904 31.75 6.62 7.15
C LEU A 904 30.93 7.07 5.95
N LYS A 905 30.54 8.36 5.92
CA LYS A 905 29.87 8.95 4.77
C LYS A 905 30.80 8.84 3.56
N ARG A 906 30.27 8.34 2.45
CA ARG A 906 30.77 8.71 1.13
C ARG A 906 29.91 9.84 0.63
#